data_AF-A0AAD8GDI3-F1
#
_entry.id   AF-A0AAD8GDI3-F1
#
_cell.length_a   1.000
_cell.length_b   1.000
_cell.length_c   1.000
_cell.angle_alpha   90.00
_cell.angle_beta   90.00
_cell.angle_gamma   90.00
#
_symmetry.space_group_name_H-M   'P 1'
#
loop_
_entity.id
_entity.type
_entity.pdbx_description
1 polymer ?
#
loop_
_entity_poly.entity_id
_entity_poly.type
_entity_poly.pdbx_seq_one_letter_code
_entity_poly.pdbx_strand_id
1 'polypeptide(L)'
;MATFISVPLKKSSEVDLVKPLTKFICATYSAGEDQGEYVRAVEELNKLRKSAVGRPLDKHESSLEILLRYYDQLCVVEPKFPFSENQLCLTFTWKDAFDKGSLFGGSVKLALASLGYERSCVLFNIGALASQIASEQNLDSDEGLKTAAKYYQLASGAFSYIKDTVLSALNREPTMDISPDTVGTLSQIMLAQAQEVFFLKATSDKMKDAIIARLANQAADFYGDAFKQCQYKENLPKYFYFQEVLPVLAAKHCIMQANAEYHQSMLAKQQKKFGEEIGRLQHATDLVKTVASRYDEYVNVKDLSDKISRALAAAKKDNDFIYHDRVPDLKDLEAIGKAALVKSTVIKVPISQKFTDLFEKMVPLAVQHSMTVYNSRKAEIVNRLIGQMREATNLSNGVLASLNLPAALEDLSGDSIPQSILEKSRAIIQQGGLQSIDQLIKDLPELLQRNREILDESLRILDEEEATDNELRNKFGQRWQRTASNDLYKPLRTEGGNARNVLDKAVQADIVVKQRYGTHREMIALLCKPEAELNAAIPSANPAKTLQGSEVVSVLRALLANVNELKMEREKLENDIKSAQFDMTSKFLTALAQDGAINEEAISVTELDNIYGGYTQKVLQSLKSQEEILGKIQNSHQEFSTMRQSNADANQREEMLKKLAAAHDSYVELSSNLKEGTKFYNELTEILLKFQNKCSDIVFARKTERDELLKDLQQSIAQQPSAPSFPAVPAYQSTPSSTATPATATSSVPTPAPRTVFVQSKPQPPARPPPPAIQAQAANTSTPPASGAGPIPPATQPVSTPGATPSPAQGPPYPTYQGYPGCYPMPVAYNPYAYGQYNMPYMYQAPGQAPYPNVQQPQQPGYPYPQQPYYPQQ
;
A
#
# COMPACT_ATOMS: atom_id res chain seq x y z
N MET A 1 -24.12 46.02 -13.70
CA MET A 1 -23.24 44.83 -13.59
C MET A 1 -24.01 43.77 -12.83
N ALA A 2 -24.12 42.56 -13.37
CA ALA A 2 -24.76 41.45 -12.69
C ALA A 2 -23.77 40.83 -11.70
N THR A 3 -23.98 41.09 -10.41
CA THR A 3 -23.10 40.57 -9.35
C THR A 3 -23.45 39.11 -9.09
N PHE A 4 -22.53 38.18 -9.37
CA PHE A 4 -22.67 36.77 -9.03
C PHE A 4 -21.69 36.41 -7.90
N ILE A 5 -22.10 35.51 -7.01
CA ILE A 5 -21.28 35.02 -5.90
C ILE A 5 -20.30 33.96 -6.45
N SER A 6 -19.03 34.05 -6.05
CA SER A 6 -18.03 33.00 -6.30
C SER A 6 -17.24 32.71 -5.02
N VAL A 7 -16.62 31.54 -4.96
CA VAL A 7 -15.94 31.03 -3.76
C VAL A 7 -14.41 31.12 -3.94
N PRO A 8 -13.65 31.61 -2.94
CA PRO A 8 -12.19 31.59 -2.98
C PRO A 8 -11.62 30.16 -2.89
N LEU A 9 -10.43 29.96 -3.46
CA LEU A 9 -9.73 28.66 -3.38
C LEU A 9 -9.07 28.45 -2.00
N LYS A 10 -9.13 27.22 -1.48
CA LYS A 10 -8.27 26.76 -0.38
C LYS A 10 -6.82 26.72 -0.83
N LYS A 11 -5.91 26.96 0.13
CA LYS A 11 -4.46 26.94 -0.08
C LYS A 11 -3.84 25.75 0.67
N SER A 12 -2.94 25.02 -0.01
CA SER A 12 -2.18 23.90 0.57
C SER A 12 -0.71 24.26 0.76
N SER A 13 -0.02 23.61 1.70
CA SER A 13 1.44 23.55 1.70
C SER A 13 1.98 22.54 0.68
N GLU A 14 3.28 22.64 0.36
CA GLU A 14 3.98 21.59 -0.38
C GLU A 14 4.03 20.29 0.44
N VAL A 15 3.95 19.16 -0.26
CA VAL A 15 4.02 17.80 0.31
C VAL A 15 4.85 16.96 -0.66
N ASP A 16 5.81 16.20 -0.14
CA ASP A 16 6.62 15.27 -0.92
C ASP A 16 5.87 13.93 -1.06
N LEU A 17 5.22 13.73 -2.21
CA LEU A 17 4.57 12.46 -2.53
C LEU A 17 5.58 11.38 -2.96
N VAL A 18 6.78 11.78 -3.41
CA VAL A 18 7.69 10.86 -4.10
C VAL A 18 8.30 9.88 -3.12
N LYS A 19 9.00 10.39 -2.09
CA LYS A 19 9.71 9.53 -1.13
C LYS A 19 8.85 8.44 -0.49
N PRO A 20 7.68 8.74 0.11
CA PRO A 20 6.90 7.71 0.79
C PRO A 20 6.27 6.70 -0.17
N LEU A 21 5.76 7.14 -1.32
CA LEU A 21 5.14 6.23 -2.30
C LEU A 21 6.19 5.35 -3.01
N THR A 22 7.34 5.92 -3.39
CA THR A 22 8.46 5.16 -3.95
C THR A 22 8.99 4.13 -2.95
N LYS A 23 9.11 4.49 -1.66
CA LYS A 23 9.52 3.54 -0.62
C LYS A 23 8.58 2.34 -0.54
N PHE A 24 7.27 2.58 -0.62
CA PHE A 24 6.27 1.51 -0.64
C PHE A 24 6.39 0.64 -1.90
N ILE A 25 6.52 1.25 -3.08
CA ILE A 25 6.70 0.53 -4.36
C ILE A 25 7.94 -0.36 -4.31
N CYS A 26 9.08 0.17 -3.84
CA CYS A 26 10.31 -0.60 -3.76
C CYS A 26 10.26 -1.75 -2.75
N ALA A 27 9.44 -1.63 -1.70
CA ALA A 27 9.24 -2.71 -0.72
C ALA A 27 8.27 -3.80 -1.23
N THR A 28 7.34 -3.43 -2.10
CA THR A 28 6.23 -4.31 -2.51
C THR A 28 6.49 -5.03 -3.82
N TYR A 29 7.19 -4.38 -4.76
CA TYR A 29 7.43 -4.92 -6.11
C TYR A 29 8.90 -5.23 -6.32
N SER A 30 9.17 -6.34 -7.01
CA SER A 30 10.52 -6.74 -7.43
C SER A 30 11.18 -5.68 -8.32
N ALA A 31 12.49 -5.51 -8.19
CA ALA A 31 13.24 -4.60 -9.05
C ALA A 31 13.14 -5.04 -10.52
N GLY A 32 12.63 -4.15 -11.38
CA GLY A 32 12.32 -4.44 -12.78
C GLY A 32 11.64 -3.27 -13.49
N GLU A 33 11.15 -3.51 -14.71
CA GLU A 33 10.51 -2.49 -15.54
C GLU A 33 9.21 -1.94 -14.90
N ASP A 34 8.34 -2.82 -14.38
CA ASP A 34 7.09 -2.43 -13.72
C ASP A 34 7.33 -1.52 -12.51
N GLN A 35 8.32 -1.84 -11.67
CA GLN A 35 8.71 -1.00 -10.53
C GLN A 35 9.16 0.39 -11.02
N GLY A 36 9.95 0.45 -12.10
CA GLY A 36 10.40 1.69 -12.71
C GLY A 36 9.25 2.54 -13.27
N GLU A 37 8.26 1.91 -13.90
CA GLU A 37 7.04 2.58 -14.37
C GLU A 37 6.24 3.18 -13.21
N TYR A 38 6.03 2.44 -12.12
CA TYR A 38 5.31 2.95 -10.95
C TYR A 38 6.02 4.12 -10.27
N VAL A 39 7.37 4.10 -10.20
CA VAL A 39 8.13 5.22 -9.66
C VAL A 39 7.99 6.48 -10.53
N ARG A 40 8.01 6.34 -11.86
CA ARG A 40 7.74 7.46 -12.78
C ARG A 40 6.31 8.00 -12.63
N ALA A 41 5.33 7.11 -12.46
CA ALA A 41 3.95 7.50 -12.19
C ALA A 41 3.81 8.30 -10.88
N VAL A 42 4.57 7.95 -9.84
CA VAL A 42 4.65 8.73 -8.59
C VAL A 42 5.24 10.13 -8.81
N GLU A 43 6.31 10.25 -9.61
CA GLU A 43 6.89 11.54 -9.96
C GLU A 43 5.89 12.42 -10.73
N GLU A 44 5.16 11.82 -11.66
CA GLU A 44 4.11 12.51 -12.42
C GLU A 44 2.94 12.94 -11.53
N LEU A 45 2.49 12.09 -10.59
CA LEU A 45 1.49 12.44 -9.59
C LEU A 45 1.93 13.63 -8.72
N ASN A 46 3.20 13.65 -8.29
CA ASN A 46 3.76 14.76 -7.52
C ASN A 46 3.78 16.06 -8.34
N LYS A 47 4.17 16.00 -9.61
CA LYS A 47 4.12 17.14 -10.53
C LYS A 47 2.69 17.63 -10.77
N LEU A 48 1.74 16.71 -10.89
CA LEU A 48 0.32 17.03 -11.05
C LEU A 48 -0.21 17.76 -9.80
N ARG A 49 0.11 17.28 -8.59
CA ARG A 49 -0.20 17.98 -7.34
C ARG A 49 0.36 19.40 -7.33
N LYS A 50 1.66 19.58 -7.62
CA LYS A 50 2.28 20.92 -7.65
C LYS A 50 1.58 21.85 -8.66
N SER A 51 1.15 21.31 -9.80
CA SER A 51 0.43 22.08 -10.82
C SER A 51 -0.99 22.45 -10.42
N ALA A 52 -1.66 21.57 -9.67
CA ALA A 52 -3.05 21.72 -9.23
C ALA A 52 -3.20 22.60 -7.97
N VAL A 53 -2.27 22.51 -7.01
CA VAL A 53 -2.42 23.17 -5.69
C VAL A 53 -1.22 24.02 -5.27
N GLY A 54 -0.07 23.90 -5.94
CA GLY A 54 1.19 24.55 -5.56
C GLY A 54 1.38 25.96 -6.10
N ARG A 55 0.52 26.42 -7.00
CA ARG A 55 0.57 27.76 -7.62
C ARG A 55 -0.81 28.39 -7.70
N PRO A 56 -0.91 29.73 -7.77
CA PRO A 56 -2.16 30.39 -8.12
C PRO A 56 -2.71 29.82 -9.43
N LEU A 57 -4.01 29.54 -9.46
CA LEU A 57 -4.71 29.05 -10.64
C LEU A 57 -5.39 30.20 -11.34
N ASP A 58 -5.28 30.23 -12.67
CA ASP A 58 -6.04 31.15 -13.50
C ASP A 58 -7.51 30.71 -13.55
N LYS A 59 -8.41 31.67 -13.77
CA LYS A 59 -9.86 31.43 -13.84
C LYS A 59 -10.26 30.94 -15.22
N HIS A 60 -9.68 29.81 -15.62
CA HIS A 60 -9.84 29.25 -16.96
C HIS A 60 -10.05 27.73 -16.91
N GLU A 61 -10.73 27.19 -17.93
CA GLU A 61 -11.06 25.76 -18.01
C GLU A 61 -9.83 24.85 -17.97
N SER A 62 -8.70 25.30 -18.52
CA SER A 62 -7.44 24.56 -18.49
C SER A 62 -6.89 24.36 -17.07
N SER A 63 -7.06 25.35 -16.19
CA SER A 63 -6.67 25.24 -14.77
C SER A 63 -7.64 24.34 -14.00
N LEU A 64 -8.93 24.41 -14.33
CA LEU A 64 -9.94 23.50 -13.78
C LEU A 64 -9.66 22.05 -14.19
N GLU A 65 -9.29 21.81 -15.44
CA GLU A 65 -8.97 20.47 -15.94
C GLU A 65 -7.79 19.83 -15.19
N ILE A 66 -6.78 20.61 -14.81
CA ILE A 66 -5.66 20.14 -13.99
C ILE A 66 -6.13 19.69 -12.61
N LEU A 67 -7.04 20.45 -11.96
CA LEU A 67 -7.65 20.08 -10.69
C LEU A 67 -8.51 18.80 -10.81
N LEU A 68 -9.34 18.72 -11.86
CA LEU A 68 -10.19 17.55 -12.13
C LEU A 68 -9.33 16.29 -12.32
N ARG A 69 -8.29 16.36 -13.14
CA ARG A 69 -7.35 15.24 -13.35
C ARG A 69 -6.65 14.83 -12.06
N TYR A 70 -6.26 15.80 -11.23
CA TYR A 70 -5.63 15.50 -9.94
C TYR A 70 -6.62 14.79 -8.99
N TYR A 71 -7.86 15.26 -8.90
CA TYR A 71 -8.90 14.62 -8.11
C TYR A 71 -9.16 13.18 -8.57
N ASP A 72 -9.32 12.95 -9.88
CA ASP A 72 -9.52 11.61 -10.43
C ASP A 72 -8.34 10.68 -10.11
N GLN A 73 -7.11 11.19 -10.23
CA GLN A 73 -5.91 10.41 -9.92
C GLN A 73 -5.83 10.04 -8.44
N LEU A 74 -6.23 10.92 -7.52
CA LEU A 74 -6.31 10.60 -6.09
C LEU A 74 -7.32 9.48 -5.82
N CYS A 75 -8.46 9.47 -6.51
CA CYS A 75 -9.50 8.45 -6.32
C CYS A 75 -9.03 7.05 -6.75
N VAL A 76 -8.29 6.94 -7.86
CA VAL A 76 -7.81 5.63 -8.36
C VAL A 76 -6.53 5.15 -7.66
N VAL A 77 -5.78 6.07 -7.05
CA VAL A 77 -4.57 5.76 -6.26
C VAL A 77 -4.92 5.21 -4.87
N GLU A 78 -6.02 5.67 -4.27
CA GLU A 78 -6.47 5.28 -2.94
C GLU A 78 -6.47 3.76 -2.67
N PRO A 79 -7.07 2.89 -3.51
CA PRO A 79 -7.10 1.45 -3.26
C PRO A 79 -5.76 0.73 -3.51
N LYS A 80 -4.75 1.43 -4.06
CA LYS A 80 -3.48 0.83 -4.51
C LYS A 80 -2.34 1.01 -3.50
N PHE A 81 -2.51 1.90 -2.53
CA PHE A 81 -1.50 2.21 -1.52
C PHE A 81 -2.13 2.22 -0.11
N PRO A 82 -1.36 1.91 0.95
CA PRO A 82 -1.91 1.73 2.30
C PRO A 82 -2.08 3.07 3.03
N PHE A 83 -2.94 3.95 2.50
CA PHE A 83 -3.22 5.25 3.11
C PHE A 83 -3.99 5.12 4.44
N SER A 84 -4.91 4.15 4.54
CA SER A 84 -5.79 3.95 5.71
C SER A 84 -5.09 3.26 6.89
N GLU A 85 -3.97 2.58 6.66
CA GLU A 85 -3.26 1.79 7.67
C GLU A 85 -2.19 2.59 8.44
N ASN A 86 -2.15 3.92 8.25
CA ASN A 86 -1.09 4.83 8.76
C ASN A 86 0.35 4.42 8.37
N GLN A 87 0.53 3.42 7.51
CA GLN A 87 1.84 2.97 7.03
C GLN A 87 2.49 4.01 6.10
N LEU A 88 1.67 4.75 5.34
CA LEU A 88 2.08 5.92 4.57
C LEU A 88 1.76 7.21 5.35
N CYS A 89 2.75 7.72 6.09
CA CYS A 89 2.64 8.99 6.82
C CYS A 89 2.72 10.21 5.87
N LEU A 90 1.72 10.38 5.00
CA LEU A 90 1.58 11.52 4.10
C LEU A 90 0.66 12.57 4.70
N THR A 91 1.23 13.63 5.27
CA THR A 91 0.46 14.71 5.92
C THR A 91 0.12 15.82 4.94
N PHE A 92 -1.17 16.06 4.73
CA PHE A 92 -1.70 17.14 3.90
C PHE A 92 -2.14 18.32 4.77
N THR A 93 -1.62 19.51 4.51
CA THR A 93 -1.95 20.72 5.27
C THR A 93 -2.68 21.73 4.40
N TRP A 94 -3.92 22.04 4.76
CA TRP A 94 -4.75 23.02 4.08
C TRP A 94 -5.17 24.16 5.02
N LYS A 95 -5.37 25.33 4.43
CA LYS A 95 -5.95 26.50 5.08
C LYS A 95 -7.45 26.58 4.80
N ASP A 96 -8.19 27.13 5.75
CA ASP A 96 -9.57 27.54 5.51
C ASP A 96 -9.65 28.61 4.40
N ALA A 97 -10.64 28.50 3.50
CA ALA A 97 -10.84 29.38 2.35
C ALA A 97 -11.42 30.75 2.72
N PHE A 98 -12.15 30.83 3.83
CA PHE A 98 -12.88 32.03 4.26
C PHE A 98 -12.13 32.85 5.30
N ASP A 99 -11.10 32.27 5.90
CA ASP A 99 -10.24 32.96 6.83
C ASP A 99 -9.25 33.91 6.11
N LYS A 100 -9.48 35.21 6.28
CA LYS A 100 -8.61 36.28 5.75
C LYS A 100 -7.39 36.57 6.66
N GLY A 101 -7.23 35.84 7.77
CA GLY A 101 -6.22 36.07 8.78
C GLY A 101 -6.58 37.28 9.65
N SER A 102 -6.95 37.06 10.91
CA SER A 102 -7.22 38.14 11.86
C SER A 102 -5.92 38.65 12.49
N LEU A 103 -5.86 39.96 12.78
CA LEU A 103 -4.80 40.59 13.57
C LEU A 103 -4.63 39.97 14.97
N PHE A 104 -5.63 39.24 15.47
CA PHE A 104 -5.63 38.58 16.78
C PHE A 104 -5.80 37.05 16.71
N GLY A 105 -5.88 36.46 15.52
CA GLY A 105 -6.06 35.02 15.31
C GLY A 105 -5.45 34.60 13.97
N GLY A 106 -4.37 33.83 14.02
CA GLY A 106 -3.70 33.33 12.82
C GLY A 106 -4.63 32.46 11.97
N SER A 107 -4.35 32.40 10.65
CA SER A 107 -5.08 31.57 9.69
C SER A 107 -5.29 30.14 10.21
N VAL A 108 -6.54 29.69 10.31
CA VAL A 108 -6.89 28.32 10.71
C VAL A 108 -6.35 27.35 9.66
N LYS A 109 -5.42 26.49 10.09
CA LYS A 109 -4.83 25.43 9.27
C LYS A 109 -5.14 24.09 9.90
N LEU A 110 -5.41 23.10 9.07
CA LEU A 110 -5.59 21.72 9.50
C LEU A 110 -4.66 20.82 8.67
N ALA A 111 -3.84 20.05 9.38
CA ALA A 111 -2.90 19.08 8.83
C ALA A 111 -3.37 17.67 9.19
N LEU A 112 -3.66 16.85 8.20
CA LEU A 112 -4.11 15.47 8.40
C LEU A 112 -3.38 14.51 7.48
N ALA A 113 -2.98 13.37 8.01
CA ALA A 113 -2.47 12.25 7.22
C ALA A 113 -3.64 11.40 6.68
N SER A 114 -4.48 12.01 5.84
CA SER A 114 -5.65 11.36 5.24
C SER A 114 -5.78 11.77 3.77
N LEU A 115 -5.86 10.77 2.88
CA LEU A 115 -6.14 11.01 1.47
C LEU A 115 -7.57 11.51 1.26
N GLY A 116 -8.53 11.07 2.10
CA GLY A 116 -9.89 11.58 2.11
C GLY A 116 -9.98 13.09 2.39
N TYR A 117 -9.09 13.60 3.25
CA TYR A 117 -8.95 15.04 3.49
C TYR A 117 -8.42 15.78 2.27
N GLU A 118 -7.35 15.28 1.64
CA GLU A 118 -6.80 15.87 0.40
C GLU A 118 -7.87 15.91 -0.69
N ARG A 119 -8.59 14.79 -0.92
CA ARG A 119 -9.67 14.68 -1.92
C ARG A 119 -10.78 15.71 -1.67
N SER A 120 -11.24 15.85 -0.42
CA SER A 120 -12.29 16.80 -0.05
C SER A 120 -11.86 18.25 -0.32
N CYS A 121 -10.60 18.59 0.00
CA CYS A 121 -10.07 19.94 -0.24
C CYS A 121 -9.87 20.23 -1.74
N VAL A 122 -9.40 19.25 -2.52
CA VAL A 122 -9.26 19.39 -3.97
C VAL A 122 -10.63 19.54 -4.64
N LEU A 123 -11.64 18.76 -4.22
CA LEU A 123 -13.00 18.89 -4.73
C LEU A 123 -13.65 20.22 -4.36
N PHE A 124 -13.35 20.76 -3.17
CA PHE A 124 -13.75 22.11 -2.81
C PHE A 124 -13.17 23.14 -3.78
N ASN A 125 -11.87 23.02 -4.11
CA ASN A 125 -11.21 23.89 -5.09
C ASN A 125 -11.77 23.74 -6.51
N ILE A 126 -12.21 22.54 -6.91
CA ILE A 126 -12.94 22.33 -8.16
C ILE A 126 -14.23 23.14 -8.16
N GLY A 127 -15.05 23.03 -7.10
CA GLY A 127 -16.30 23.78 -6.98
C GLY A 127 -16.07 25.29 -6.95
N ALA A 128 -15.05 25.74 -6.21
CA ALA A 128 -14.70 27.14 -6.12
C ALA A 128 -14.20 27.70 -7.46
N LEU A 129 -13.28 27.03 -8.16
CA LEU A 129 -12.81 27.49 -9.47
C LEU A 129 -13.92 27.48 -10.52
N ALA A 130 -14.78 26.46 -10.53
CA ALA A 130 -15.96 26.42 -11.39
C ALA A 130 -16.89 27.60 -11.14
N SER A 131 -17.11 27.99 -9.87
CA SER A 131 -17.91 29.18 -9.53
C SER A 131 -17.29 30.48 -10.06
N GLN A 132 -15.97 30.61 -10.01
CA GLN A 132 -15.25 31.77 -10.51
C GLN A 132 -15.35 31.87 -12.04
N ILE A 133 -15.10 30.76 -12.75
CA ILE A 133 -15.25 30.69 -14.22
C ILE A 133 -16.68 31.04 -14.63
N ALA A 134 -17.69 30.51 -13.93
CA ALA A 134 -19.10 30.79 -14.21
C ALA A 134 -19.46 32.26 -14.02
N SER A 135 -18.90 32.91 -13.00
CA SER A 135 -19.15 34.33 -12.70
C SER A 135 -18.53 35.30 -13.72
N GLU A 136 -17.51 34.87 -14.46
CA GLU A 136 -16.81 35.68 -15.47
C GLU A 136 -17.37 35.52 -16.89
N GLN A 137 -18.37 34.65 -17.09
CA GLN A 137 -18.98 34.44 -18.40
C GLN A 137 -19.75 35.67 -18.89
N ASN A 138 -19.70 35.91 -20.20
CA ASN A 138 -20.56 36.89 -20.84
C ASN A 138 -21.99 36.35 -20.98
N LEU A 139 -22.91 36.83 -20.15
CA LEU A 139 -24.30 36.36 -20.10
C LEU A 139 -25.19 36.90 -21.23
N ASP A 140 -24.66 37.78 -22.09
CA ASP A 140 -25.32 38.21 -23.33
C ASP A 140 -25.07 37.25 -24.50
N SER A 141 -24.18 36.26 -24.31
CA SER A 141 -23.84 35.22 -25.29
C SER A 141 -24.46 33.88 -24.92
N ASP A 142 -25.02 33.17 -25.90
CA ASP A 142 -25.54 31.80 -25.71
C ASP A 142 -24.47 30.85 -25.16
N GLU A 143 -23.22 30.95 -25.63
CA GLU A 143 -22.14 30.10 -25.15
C GLU A 143 -21.73 30.47 -23.72
N GLY A 144 -21.78 31.75 -23.36
CA GLY A 144 -21.51 32.20 -21.99
C GLY A 144 -22.59 31.75 -21.02
N LEU A 145 -23.88 31.85 -21.39
CA LEU A 145 -25.01 31.32 -20.61
C LEU A 145 -24.89 29.81 -20.40
N LYS A 146 -24.61 29.05 -21.47
CA LYS A 146 -24.43 27.60 -21.40
C LYS A 146 -23.25 27.22 -20.48
N THR A 147 -22.13 27.91 -20.61
CA THR A 147 -20.91 27.67 -19.82
C THR A 147 -21.12 28.01 -18.35
N ALA A 148 -21.76 29.14 -18.05
CA ALA A 148 -22.10 29.53 -16.68
C ALA A 148 -23.05 28.50 -16.03
N ALA A 149 -24.11 28.09 -16.72
CA ALA A 149 -25.05 27.08 -16.22
C ALA A 149 -24.37 25.73 -15.96
N LYS A 150 -23.45 25.30 -16.83
CA LYS A 150 -22.65 24.08 -16.64
C LYS A 150 -21.81 24.16 -15.38
N TYR A 151 -21.04 25.24 -15.20
CA TYR A 151 -20.09 25.34 -14.09
C TYR A 151 -20.74 25.63 -12.74
N TYR A 152 -21.85 26.37 -12.68
CA TYR A 152 -22.62 26.49 -11.44
C TYR A 152 -23.24 25.15 -11.01
N GLN A 153 -23.74 24.33 -11.94
CA GLN A 153 -24.24 22.99 -11.61
C GLN A 153 -23.12 22.04 -11.16
N LEU A 154 -21.93 22.13 -11.79
CA LEU A 154 -20.73 21.41 -11.36
C LEU A 154 -20.31 21.81 -9.94
N ALA A 155 -20.24 23.11 -9.65
CA ALA A 155 -19.90 23.63 -8.33
C ALA A 155 -20.91 23.19 -7.26
N SER A 156 -22.20 23.28 -7.58
CA SER A 156 -23.28 22.78 -6.72
C SER A 156 -23.12 21.29 -6.41
N GLY A 157 -22.83 20.48 -7.44
CA GLY A 157 -22.56 19.05 -7.32
C GLY A 157 -21.34 18.71 -6.47
N ALA A 158 -20.23 19.41 -6.69
CA ALA A 158 -18.99 19.23 -5.94
C ALA A 158 -19.20 19.51 -4.44
N PHE A 159 -19.81 20.66 -4.10
CA PHE A 159 -20.10 20.99 -2.71
C PHE A 159 -21.11 20.04 -2.05
N SER A 160 -22.14 19.58 -2.79
CA SER A 160 -23.07 18.57 -2.27
C SER A 160 -22.37 17.24 -2.00
N TYR A 161 -21.47 16.82 -2.87
CA TYR A 161 -20.74 15.57 -2.65
C TYR A 161 -19.83 15.65 -1.41
N ILE A 162 -19.19 16.80 -1.18
CA ILE A 162 -18.40 17.03 0.04
C ILE A 162 -19.30 16.94 1.28
N LYS A 163 -20.48 17.58 1.26
CA LYS A 163 -21.46 17.52 2.37
C LYS A 163 -21.71 16.08 2.83
N ASP A 164 -21.91 15.18 1.88
CA ASP A 164 -22.34 13.81 2.14
C ASP A 164 -21.18 12.88 2.52
N THR A 165 -19.93 13.24 2.20
CA THR A 165 -18.77 12.34 2.35
C THR A 165 -17.72 12.81 3.36
N VAL A 166 -17.67 14.12 3.68
CA VAL A 166 -16.58 14.73 4.46
C VAL A 166 -16.44 14.13 5.87
N LEU A 167 -17.56 13.79 6.53
CA LEU A 167 -17.53 13.23 7.88
C LEU A 167 -17.05 11.77 7.89
N SER A 168 -17.36 10.98 6.85
CA SER A 168 -16.86 9.61 6.72
C SER A 168 -15.39 9.55 6.29
N ALA A 169 -14.92 10.57 5.55
CA ALA A 169 -13.56 10.64 5.05
C ALA A 169 -12.54 11.15 6.09
N LEU A 170 -13.03 11.73 7.20
CA LEU A 170 -12.21 12.40 8.21
C LEU A 170 -12.42 11.78 9.59
N ASN A 171 -11.33 11.44 10.27
CA ASN A 171 -11.34 11.00 11.66
C ASN A 171 -11.31 12.17 12.66
N ARG A 172 -11.52 13.41 12.19
CA ARG A 172 -11.51 14.66 12.97
C ARG A 172 -12.49 15.65 12.37
N GLU A 173 -12.84 16.67 13.15
CA GLU A 173 -13.70 17.75 12.66
C GLU A 173 -13.04 18.51 11.48
N PRO A 174 -13.80 18.76 10.39
CA PRO A 174 -13.32 19.52 9.25
C PRO A 174 -13.04 20.99 9.60
N THR A 175 -12.29 21.67 8.72
CA THR A 175 -12.29 23.14 8.71
C THR A 175 -13.67 23.67 8.33
N MET A 176 -13.98 24.88 8.78
CA MET A 176 -15.33 25.45 8.68
C MET A 176 -15.81 25.50 7.23
N ASP A 177 -14.90 25.82 6.30
CA ASP A 177 -15.22 25.91 4.87
C ASP A 177 -15.70 24.62 4.21
N ILE A 178 -15.17 23.47 4.63
CA ILE A 178 -15.59 22.13 4.15
C ILE A 178 -16.57 21.43 5.11
N SER A 179 -17.09 22.15 6.11
CA SER A 179 -18.14 21.62 7.00
C SER A 179 -19.43 21.36 6.22
N PRO A 180 -20.22 20.32 6.58
CA PRO A 180 -21.46 19.96 5.87
C PRO A 180 -22.45 21.12 5.72
N ASP A 181 -22.57 21.96 6.74
CA ASP A 181 -23.47 23.12 6.72
C ASP A 181 -23.02 24.19 5.73
N THR A 182 -21.71 24.43 5.67
CA THR A 182 -21.12 25.46 4.80
C THR A 182 -21.19 25.02 3.35
N VAL A 183 -20.69 23.82 3.01
CA VAL A 183 -20.74 23.33 1.62
C VAL A 183 -22.18 23.03 1.17
N GLY A 184 -23.08 22.64 2.07
CA GLY A 184 -24.50 22.53 1.76
C GLY A 184 -25.13 23.87 1.36
N THR A 185 -24.77 24.95 2.06
CA THR A 185 -25.22 26.31 1.73
C THR A 185 -24.62 26.78 0.41
N LEU A 186 -23.32 26.58 0.20
CA LEU A 186 -22.65 26.90 -1.08
C LEU A 186 -23.29 26.14 -2.25
N SER A 187 -23.60 24.86 -2.06
CA SER A 187 -24.28 24.04 -3.07
C SER A 187 -25.61 24.66 -3.51
N GLN A 188 -26.40 25.14 -2.54
CA GLN A 188 -27.67 25.81 -2.79
C GLN A 188 -27.50 27.16 -3.50
N ILE A 189 -26.50 27.96 -3.12
CA ILE A 189 -26.18 29.24 -3.77
C ILE A 189 -25.82 29.00 -5.25
N MET A 190 -24.93 28.05 -5.52
CA MET A 190 -24.53 27.72 -6.89
C MET A 190 -25.73 27.24 -7.73
N LEU A 191 -26.64 26.44 -7.14
CA LEU A 191 -27.85 25.98 -7.82
C LEU A 191 -28.81 27.14 -8.13
N ALA A 192 -28.95 28.11 -7.22
CA ALA A 192 -29.75 29.32 -7.44
C ALA A 192 -29.20 30.16 -8.60
N GLN A 193 -27.87 30.35 -8.66
CA GLN A 193 -27.20 31.05 -9.75
C GLN A 193 -27.35 30.34 -11.09
N ALA A 194 -27.30 29.00 -11.12
CA ALA A 194 -27.59 28.25 -12.33
C ALA A 194 -29.03 28.48 -12.81
N GLN A 195 -30.01 28.50 -11.91
CA GLN A 195 -31.41 28.76 -12.26
C GLN A 195 -31.61 30.20 -12.76
N GLU A 196 -30.91 31.17 -12.16
CA GLU A 196 -30.88 32.56 -12.64
C GLU A 196 -30.34 32.64 -14.08
N VAL A 197 -29.29 31.88 -14.42
CA VAL A 197 -28.77 31.81 -15.80
C VAL A 197 -29.81 31.26 -16.79
N PHE A 198 -30.57 30.23 -16.41
CA PHE A 198 -31.67 29.73 -17.25
C PHE A 198 -32.82 30.73 -17.40
N PHE A 199 -33.12 31.50 -16.35
CA PHE A 199 -34.06 32.62 -16.42
C PHE A 199 -33.57 33.71 -17.40
N LEU A 200 -32.29 34.08 -17.33
CA LEU A 200 -31.68 35.05 -18.25
C LEU A 200 -31.76 34.53 -19.69
N LYS A 201 -31.45 33.25 -19.91
CA LYS A 201 -31.58 32.62 -21.23
C LYS A 201 -33.02 32.68 -21.75
N ALA A 202 -34.01 32.26 -20.94
CA ALA A 202 -35.41 32.29 -21.33
C ALA A 202 -35.90 33.70 -21.67
N THR A 203 -35.35 34.71 -20.99
CA THR A 203 -35.64 36.13 -21.26
C THR A 203 -35.00 36.59 -22.57
N SER A 204 -33.75 36.20 -22.84
CA SER A 204 -33.04 36.49 -24.10
C SER A 204 -33.74 35.84 -25.31
N ASP A 205 -34.16 34.58 -25.15
CA ASP A 205 -34.91 33.80 -26.15
C ASP A 205 -36.35 34.31 -26.36
N LYS A 206 -36.80 35.31 -25.57
CA LYS A 206 -38.17 35.86 -25.58
C LYS A 206 -39.24 34.77 -25.44
N MET A 207 -39.01 33.84 -24.51
CA MET A 207 -40.00 32.79 -24.18
C MET A 207 -41.29 33.41 -23.62
N LYS A 208 -42.36 32.60 -23.54
CA LYS A 208 -43.65 33.04 -22.97
C LYS A 208 -43.46 33.52 -21.53
N ASP A 209 -44.10 34.65 -21.18
CA ASP A 209 -44.03 35.24 -19.83
C ASP A 209 -44.40 34.25 -18.72
N ALA A 210 -45.37 33.36 -18.96
CA ALA A 210 -45.74 32.31 -18.01
C ALA A 210 -44.59 31.36 -17.66
N ILE A 211 -43.69 31.08 -18.60
CA ILE A 211 -42.52 30.23 -18.38
C ILE A 211 -41.47 31.05 -17.61
N ILE A 212 -41.17 32.26 -18.08
CA ILE A 212 -40.18 33.15 -17.46
C ILE A 212 -40.54 33.43 -15.99
N ALA A 213 -41.82 33.69 -15.69
CA ALA A 213 -42.31 33.88 -14.33
C ALA A 213 -42.04 32.67 -13.43
N ARG A 214 -42.30 31.45 -13.91
CA ARG A 214 -42.05 30.20 -13.16
C ARG A 214 -40.56 29.93 -12.94
N LEU A 215 -39.72 30.26 -13.92
CA LEU A 215 -38.26 30.12 -13.80
C LEU A 215 -37.67 31.12 -12.81
N ALA A 216 -38.11 32.38 -12.87
CA ALA A 216 -37.72 33.43 -11.93
C ALA A 216 -38.19 33.09 -10.51
N ASN A 217 -39.42 32.59 -10.35
CA ASN A 217 -39.95 32.22 -9.04
C ASN A 217 -39.21 31.01 -8.43
N GLN A 218 -38.74 30.06 -9.25
CA GLN A 218 -37.86 29.00 -8.76
C GLN A 218 -36.48 29.52 -8.33
N ALA A 219 -35.89 30.47 -9.07
CA ALA A 219 -34.63 31.10 -8.67
C ALA A 219 -34.80 31.87 -7.34
N ALA A 220 -35.91 32.60 -7.20
CA ALA A 220 -36.27 33.29 -5.97
C ALA A 220 -36.36 32.34 -4.78
N ASP A 221 -37.00 31.19 -4.95
CA ASP A 221 -37.11 30.15 -3.93
C ASP A 221 -35.73 29.63 -3.49
N PHE A 222 -34.87 29.30 -4.46
CA PHE A 222 -33.52 28.82 -4.17
C PHE A 222 -32.66 29.86 -3.44
N TYR A 223 -32.71 31.13 -3.85
CA TYR A 223 -32.04 32.22 -3.14
C TYR A 223 -32.62 32.48 -1.76
N GLY A 224 -33.93 32.38 -1.60
CA GLY A 224 -34.62 32.54 -0.32
C GLY A 224 -34.19 31.46 0.68
N ASP A 225 -34.07 30.21 0.23
CA ASP A 225 -33.60 29.12 1.08
C ASP A 225 -32.12 29.25 1.43
N ALA A 226 -31.26 29.66 0.49
CA ALA A 226 -29.87 29.99 0.78
C ALA A 226 -29.75 31.12 1.81
N PHE A 227 -30.57 32.17 1.67
CA PHE A 227 -30.60 33.30 2.60
C PHE A 227 -31.01 32.85 4.02
N LYS A 228 -32.07 32.05 4.15
CA LYS A 228 -32.50 31.50 5.46
C LYS A 228 -31.40 30.64 6.09
N GLN A 229 -30.73 29.80 5.30
CA GLN A 229 -29.61 28.98 5.80
C GLN A 229 -28.50 29.86 6.38
N CYS A 230 -28.11 30.92 5.67
CA CYS A 230 -27.10 31.88 6.14
C CYS A 230 -27.54 32.63 7.41
N GLN A 231 -28.82 32.97 7.53
CA GLN A 231 -29.35 33.74 8.66
C GLN A 231 -29.39 32.91 9.96
N TYR A 232 -29.91 31.68 9.88
CA TYR A 232 -30.31 30.91 11.06
C TYR A 232 -29.34 29.80 11.46
N LYS A 233 -28.44 29.32 10.59
CA LYS A 233 -27.47 28.29 10.98
C LYS A 233 -26.40 28.89 11.91
N GLU A 234 -26.27 28.32 13.09
CA GLU A 234 -25.30 28.75 14.13
C GLU A 234 -23.85 28.43 13.73
N ASN A 235 -23.65 27.34 12.99
CA ASN A 235 -22.33 26.82 12.59
C ASN A 235 -21.80 27.40 11.25
N LEU A 236 -22.34 28.50 10.76
CA LEU A 236 -21.78 29.18 9.59
C LEU A 236 -20.79 30.25 10.02
N PRO A 237 -19.65 30.44 9.31
CA PRO A 237 -18.70 31.52 9.59
C PRO A 237 -19.29 32.87 9.17
N LYS A 238 -20.16 33.43 10.03
CA LYS A 238 -20.89 34.68 9.81
C LYS A 238 -19.98 35.92 9.74
N TYR A 239 -18.75 35.81 10.24
CA TYR A 239 -17.88 36.97 10.49
C TYR A 239 -17.04 37.45 9.29
N PHE A 240 -16.99 36.73 8.16
CA PHE A 240 -16.16 37.13 7.02
C PHE A 240 -16.85 36.94 5.66
N TYR A 241 -16.80 35.74 5.07
CA TYR A 241 -17.32 35.50 3.72
C TYR A 241 -18.84 35.69 3.62
N PHE A 242 -19.60 35.14 4.57
CA PHE A 242 -21.05 35.23 4.54
C PHE A 242 -21.59 36.63 4.85
N GLN A 243 -20.79 37.52 5.44
CA GLN A 243 -21.17 38.92 5.62
C GLN A 243 -21.27 39.67 4.29
N GLU A 244 -20.39 39.35 3.33
CA GLU A 244 -20.42 39.92 1.97
C GLU A 244 -21.48 39.21 1.08
N VAL A 245 -21.73 37.92 1.33
CA VAL A 245 -22.68 37.12 0.53
C VAL A 245 -24.14 37.34 0.93
N LEU A 246 -24.44 37.53 2.22
CA LEU A 246 -25.81 37.62 2.72
C LEU A 246 -26.63 38.77 2.10
N PRO A 247 -26.10 40.01 1.96
CA PRO A 247 -26.79 41.10 1.27
C PRO A 247 -27.07 40.78 -0.21
N VAL A 248 -26.14 40.12 -0.90
CA VAL A 248 -26.31 39.71 -2.30
C VAL A 248 -27.43 38.67 -2.44
N LEU A 249 -27.51 37.70 -1.54
CA LEU A 249 -28.59 36.70 -1.53
C LEU A 249 -29.96 37.34 -1.29
N ALA A 250 -30.06 38.25 -0.32
CA ALA A 250 -31.29 38.99 -0.05
C ALA A 250 -31.73 39.83 -1.26
N ALA A 251 -30.79 40.54 -1.87
CA ALA A 251 -31.03 41.35 -3.06
C ALA A 251 -31.50 40.48 -4.24
N LYS A 252 -30.79 39.39 -4.54
CA LYS A 252 -31.15 38.46 -5.63
C LYS A 252 -32.49 37.76 -5.41
N HIS A 253 -32.81 37.38 -4.18
CA HIS A 253 -34.13 36.85 -3.83
C HIS A 253 -35.23 37.85 -4.23
N CYS A 254 -35.11 39.10 -3.80
CA CYS A 254 -36.08 40.15 -4.12
C CYS A 254 -36.14 40.47 -5.63
N ILE A 255 -34.99 40.53 -6.31
CA ILE A 255 -34.92 40.78 -7.76
C ILE A 255 -35.62 39.66 -8.54
N MET A 256 -35.39 38.39 -8.18
CA MET A 256 -36.02 37.25 -8.85
C MET A 256 -37.53 37.20 -8.58
N GLN A 257 -37.99 37.55 -7.37
CA GLN A 257 -39.42 37.71 -7.08
C GLN A 257 -40.04 38.85 -7.90
N ALA A 258 -39.37 39.99 -7.99
CA ALA A 258 -39.87 41.12 -8.79
C ALA A 258 -39.97 40.76 -10.28
N ASN A 259 -39.02 39.99 -10.82
CA ASN A 259 -39.10 39.47 -12.19
C ASN A 259 -40.26 38.47 -12.35
N ALA A 260 -40.48 37.58 -11.38
CA ALA A 260 -41.61 36.66 -11.40
C ALA A 260 -42.95 37.40 -11.44
N GLU A 261 -43.14 38.39 -10.56
CA GLU A 261 -44.35 39.21 -10.51
C GLU A 261 -44.53 40.06 -11.77
N TYR A 262 -43.46 40.66 -12.29
CA TYR A 262 -43.51 41.41 -13.55
C TYR A 262 -44.00 40.54 -14.70
N HIS A 263 -43.39 39.37 -14.92
CA HIS A 263 -43.80 38.49 -16.03
C HIS A 263 -45.20 37.89 -15.80
N GLN A 264 -45.56 37.56 -14.57
CA GLN A 264 -46.93 37.11 -14.25
C GLN A 264 -47.97 38.22 -14.48
N SER A 265 -47.64 39.49 -14.23
CA SER A 265 -48.51 40.62 -14.54
C SER A 265 -48.77 40.77 -16.05
N MET A 266 -47.76 40.50 -16.89
CA MET A 266 -47.92 40.50 -18.35
C MET A 266 -48.88 39.39 -18.81
N LEU A 267 -48.89 38.24 -18.13
CA LEU A 267 -49.87 37.18 -18.37
C LEU A 267 -51.28 37.60 -17.94
N ALA A 268 -51.42 38.22 -16.76
CA ALA A 268 -52.71 38.73 -16.27
C ALA A 268 -53.31 39.75 -17.25
N LYS A 269 -52.47 40.66 -17.78
CA LYS A 269 -52.84 41.58 -18.85
C LYS A 269 -53.39 40.87 -20.09
N GLN A 270 -52.68 39.84 -20.57
CA GLN A 270 -53.12 39.05 -21.74
C GLN A 270 -54.45 38.34 -21.49
N GLN A 271 -54.72 37.96 -20.24
CA GLN A 271 -55.98 37.35 -19.80
C GLN A 271 -57.08 38.38 -19.47
N LYS A 272 -56.81 39.68 -19.67
CA LYS A 272 -57.72 40.79 -19.34
C LYS A 272 -58.09 40.88 -17.85
N LYS A 273 -57.20 40.41 -16.97
CA LYS A 273 -57.29 40.57 -15.51
C LYS A 273 -56.48 41.81 -15.10
N PHE A 274 -57.02 42.99 -15.34
CA PHE A 274 -56.27 44.26 -15.21
C PHE A 274 -56.03 44.65 -13.75
N GLY A 275 -56.92 44.28 -12.84
CA GLY A 275 -56.72 44.43 -11.40
C GLY A 275 -55.53 43.61 -10.90
N GLU A 276 -55.43 42.34 -11.33
CA GLU A 276 -54.30 41.45 -11.01
C GLU A 276 -52.97 41.97 -11.62
N GLU A 277 -52.98 42.47 -12.86
CA GLU A 277 -51.80 43.11 -13.48
C GLU A 277 -51.26 44.23 -12.58
N ILE A 278 -52.13 45.14 -12.13
CA ILE A 278 -51.72 46.27 -11.28
C ILE A 278 -51.22 45.79 -9.91
N GLY A 279 -51.92 44.85 -9.26
CA GLY A 279 -51.53 44.33 -7.95
C GLY A 279 -50.13 43.70 -7.95
N ARG A 280 -49.83 42.89 -8.98
CA ARG A 280 -48.51 42.27 -9.16
C ARG A 280 -47.41 43.30 -9.49
N LEU A 281 -47.70 44.28 -10.33
CA LEU A 281 -46.74 45.35 -10.66
C LEU A 281 -46.44 46.26 -9.46
N GLN A 282 -47.41 46.48 -8.56
CA GLN A 282 -47.19 47.17 -7.29
C GLN A 282 -46.23 46.38 -6.39
N HIS A 283 -46.46 45.06 -6.24
CA HIS A 283 -45.54 44.20 -5.49
C HIS A 283 -44.12 44.21 -6.05
N ALA A 284 -43.99 44.06 -7.37
CA ALA A 284 -42.70 44.12 -8.04
C ALA A 284 -41.99 45.47 -7.80
N THR A 285 -42.75 46.57 -7.75
CA THR A 285 -42.24 47.92 -7.44
C THR A 285 -41.69 48.02 -6.01
N ASP A 286 -42.40 47.46 -5.02
CA ASP A 286 -41.98 47.51 -3.63
C ASP A 286 -40.70 46.68 -3.38
N LEU A 287 -40.59 45.53 -4.05
CA LEU A 287 -39.40 44.70 -4.03
C LEU A 287 -38.18 45.42 -4.64
N VAL A 288 -38.30 45.99 -5.84
CA VAL A 288 -37.15 46.70 -6.45
C VAL A 288 -36.78 47.99 -5.72
N LYS A 289 -37.73 48.71 -5.12
CA LYS A 289 -37.45 49.85 -4.24
C LYS A 289 -36.69 49.44 -2.98
N THR A 290 -37.07 48.32 -2.38
CA THR A 290 -36.35 47.74 -1.24
C THR A 290 -34.90 47.43 -1.62
N VAL A 291 -34.68 46.83 -2.79
CA VAL A 291 -33.33 46.51 -3.27
C VAL A 291 -32.52 47.77 -3.55
N ALA A 292 -33.11 48.75 -4.24
CA ALA A 292 -32.45 50.00 -4.60
C ALA A 292 -32.10 50.90 -3.40
N SER A 293 -32.73 50.69 -2.24
CA SER A 293 -32.47 51.48 -1.02
C SER A 293 -31.59 50.79 0.01
N ARG A 294 -31.54 49.44 0.01
CA ARG A 294 -30.80 48.66 1.01
C ARG A 294 -29.57 47.93 0.47
N TYR A 295 -29.50 47.68 -0.84
CA TYR A 295 -28.49 46.82 -1.45
C TYR A 295 -27.89 47.43 -2.73
N ASP A 296 -27.94 48.76 -2.89
CA ASP A 296 -27.43 49.50 -4.04
C ASP A 296 -25.91 49.38 -4.23
N GLU A 297 -25.16 49.18 -3.13
CA GLU A 297 -23.73 48.87 -3.18
C GLU A 297 -23.40 47.54 -3.89
N TYR A 298 -24.35 46.59 -3.92
CA TYR A 298 -24.12 45.23 -4.40
C TYR A 298 -24.74 44.95 -5.77
N VAL A 299 -25.87 45.59 -6.09
CA VAL A 299 -26.64 45.31 -7.31
C VAL A 299 -27.22 46.59 -7.92
N ASN A 300 -27.36 46.60 -9.25
CA ASN A 300 -28.03 47.68 -9.96
C ASN A 300 -29.34 47.17 -10.58
N VAL A 301 -30.47 47.75 -10.14
CA VAL A 301 -31.83 47.37 -10.56
C VAL A 301 -32.55 48.48 -11.35
N LYS A 302 -31.83 49.53 -11.76
CA LYS A 302 -32.43 50.73 -12.38
C LYS A 302 -33.30 50.39 -13.59
N ASP A 303 -32.76 49.63 -14.53
CA ASP A 303 -33.48 49.28 -15.78
C ASP A 303 -34.74 48.45 -15.51
N LEU A 304 -34.67 47.53 -14.54
CA LEU A 304 -35.82 46.73 -14.11
C LEU A 304 -36.87 47.61 -13.41
N SER A 305 -36.45 48.53 -12.54
CA SER A 305 -37.32 49.49 -11.87
C SER A 305 -38.04 50.41 -12.87
N ASP A 306 -37.32 50.93 -13.87
CA ASP A 306 -37.88 51.79 -14.91
C ASP A 306 -38.85 51.01 -15.83
N LYS A 307 -38.56 49.75 -16.10
CA LYS A 307 -39.44 48.84 -16.85
C LYS A 307 -40.75 48.58 -16.10
N ILE A 308 -40.67 48.21 -14.82
CA ILE A 308 -41.85 47.96 -13.97
C ILE A 308 -42.68 49.25 -13.82
N SER A 309 -42.03 50.39 -13.56
CA SER A 309 -42.71 51.67 -13.34
C SER A 309 -43.48 52.13 -14.58
N ARG A 310 -42.92 51.96 -15.78
CA ARG A 310 -43.62 52.26 -17.05
C ARG A 310 -44.83 51.35 -17.26
N ALA A 311 -44.68 50.06 -17.02
CA ALA A 311 -45.79 49.10 -17.13
C ALA A 311 -46.91 49.44 -16.13
N LEU A 312 -46.57 49.75 -14.88
CA LEU A 312 -47.53 50.10 -13.84
C LEU A 312 -48.28 51.40 -14.16
N ALA A 313 -47.57 52.43 -14.63
CA ALA A 313 -48.20 53.70 -14.99
C ALA A 313 -49.18 53.54 -16.17
N ALA A 314 -48.82 52.73 -17.17
CA ALA A 314 -49.71 52.41 -18.29
C ALA A 314 -50.94 51.60 -17.84
N ALA A 315 -50.73 50.53 -17.06
CA ALA A 315 -51.82 49.69 -16.56
C ALA A 315 -52.80 50.47 -15.67
N LYS A 316 -52.28 51.31 -14.76
CA LYS A 316 -53.13 52.19 -13.93
C LYS A 316 -53.94 53.16 -14.76
N LYS A 317 -53.30 53.83 -15.73
CA LYS A 317 -54.01 54.75 -16.63
C LYS A 317 -55.14 54.03 -17.37
N ASP A 318 -54.87 52.90 -17.99
CA ASP A 318 -55.91 52.18 -18.74
C ASP A 318 -57.02 51.67 -17.81
N ASN A 319 -56.69 51.22 -16.60
CA ASN A 319 -57.69 50.78 -15.63
C ASN A 319 -58.54 51.93 -15.08
N ASP A 320 -57.94 53.08 -14.79
CA ASP A 320 -58.63 54.25 -14.21
C ASP A 320 -59.58 54.91 -15.22
N PHE A 321 -59.29 54.83 -16.53
CA PHE A 321 -60.10 55.47 -17.57
C PHE A 321 -60.99 54.50 -18.36
N ILE A 322 -60.61 53.23 -18.48
CA ILE A 322 -61.27 52.26 -19.39
C ILE A 322 -61.90 51.11 -18.60
N TYR A 323 -61.10 50.33 -17.87
CA TYR A 323 -61.54 49.01 -17.40
C TYR A 323 -62.22 49.00 -16.02
N HIS A 324 -61.80 49.88 -15.12
CA HIS A 324 -62.28 49.97 -13.73
C HIS A 324 -62.26 48.63 -12.98
N ASP A 325 -61.30 47.77 -13.30
CA ASP A 325 -61.16 46.45 -12.67
C ASP A 325 -60.62 46.60 -11.24
N ARG A 326 -61.14 45.79 -10.31
CA ARG A 326 -60.77 45.89 -8.89
C ARG A 326 -59.38 45.32 -8.68
N VAL A 327 -58.48 46.13 -8.11
CA VAL A 327 -57.15 45.65 -7.71
C VAL A 327 -57.28 44.75 -6.47
N PRO A 328 -56.90 43.45 -6.55
CA PRO A 328 -56.93 42.54 -5.41
C PRO A 328 -55.77 42.79 -4.45
N ASP A 329 -55.93 42.39 -3.19
CA ASP A 329 -54.83 42.39 -2.22
C ASP A 329 -53.82 41.29 -2.55
N LEU A 330 -52.56 41.46 -2.14
CA LEU A 330 -51.47 40.50 -2.41
C LEU A 330 -51.76 39.07 -1.94
N LYS A 331 -52.45 38.93 -0.81
CA LYS A 331 -52.82 37.63 -0.22
C LYS A 331 -53.90 36.89 -1.02
N ASP A 332 -54.67 37.62 -1.83
CA ASP A 332 -55.77 37.09 -2.63
C ASP A 332 -55.32 36.72 -4.05
N LEU A 333 -54.05 37.00 -4.39
CA LEU A 333 -53.44 36.62 -5.66
C LEU A 333 -53.06 35.14 -5.68
N GLU A 334 -53.28 34.48 -6.82
CA GLU A 334 -52.81 33.11 -7.03
C GLU A 334 -51.27 33.05 -6.97
N ALA A 335 -50.75 32.04 -6.29
CA ALA A 335 -49.32 31.82 -6.20
C ALA A 335 -48.72 31.49 -7.58
N ILE A 336 -47.58 32.12 -7.90
CA ILE A 336 -46.86 31.83 -9.14
C ILE A 336 -46.30 30.40 -9.05
N GLY A 337 -46.49 29.59 -10.09
CA GLY A 337 -45.87 28.27 -10.16
C GLY A 337 -44.34 28.33 -10.14
N LYS A 338 -43.69 27.19 -9.94
CA LYS A 338 -42.22 27.08 -9.95
C LYS A 338 -41.77 26.04 -10.99
N ALA A 339 -40.65 26.29 -11.65
CA ALA A 339 -40.06 25.35 -12.61
C ALA A 339 -38.53 25.32 -12.47
N ALA A 340 -37.99 24.18 -12.03
CA ALA A 340 -36.55 23.96 -11.94
C ALA A 340 -36.02 23.34 -13.25
N LEU A 341 -35.02 23.98 -13.84
CA LEU A 341 -34.27 23.45 -15.01
C LEU A 341 -32.87 22.99 -14.64
N VAL A 342 -32.48 23.15 -13.37
CA VAL A 342 -31.14 22.89 -12.88
C VAL A 342 -31.12 21.74 -11.89
N LYS A 343 -29.98 21.05 -11.84
CA LYS A 343 -29.71 19.97 -10.89
C LYS A 343 -28.25 20.05 -10.46
N SER A 344 -27.96 19.68 -9.22
CA SER A 344 -26.58 19.49 -8.79
C SER A 344 -25.96 18.33 -9.58
N THR A 345 -24.82 18.56 -10.22
CA THR A 345 -24.15 17.53 -11.03
C THR A 345 -23.69 16.38 -10.13
N VAL A 346 -24.07 15.14 -10.46
CA VAL A 346 -23.59 13.97 -9.72
C VAL A 346 -22.09 13.77 -9.99
N ILE A 347 -21.30 13.70 -8.93
CA ILE A 347 -19.87 13.46 -9.01
C ILE A 347 -19.61 11.97 -9.24
N LYS A 348 -19.25 11.61 -10.48
CA LYS A 348 -18.82 10.27 -10.88
C LYS A 348 -17.44 10.35 -11.51
N VAL A 349 -16.48 9.62 -10.94
CA VAL A 349 -15.10 9.56 -11.44
C VAL A 349 -15.05 8.66 -12.69
N PRO A 350 -14.30 9.02 -13.75
CA PRO A 350 -13.53 10.26 -13.90
C PRO A 350 -14.41 11.48 -14.25
N ILE A 351 -14.09 12.64 -13.66
CA ILE A 351 -14.74 13.92 -13.93
C ILE A 351 -13.96 14.70 -15.01
N SER A 352 -12.65 14.48 -15.11
CA SER A 352 -11.78 15.08 -16.11
C SER A 352 -12.00 14.51 -17.52
N GLN A 353 -11.65 15.30 -18.52
CA GLN A 353 -11.68 14.89 -19.91
C GLN A 353 -10.43 14.09 -20.26
N LYS A 354 -10.61 12.96 -20.97
CA LYS A 354 -9.51 12.08 -21.42
C LYS A 354 -8.63 11.61 -20.25
N PHE A 355 -9.26 11.24 -19.14
CA PHE A 355 -8.56 10.70 -17.97
C PHE A 355 -7.75 9.44 -18.34
N THR A 356 -6.56 9.31 -17.76
CA THR A 356 -5.71 8.13 -17.84
C THR A 356 -5.16 7.87 -16.46
N ASP A 357 -5.36 6.65 -15.95
CA ASP A 357 -4.84 6.27 -14.63
C ASP A 357 -3.34 5.99 -14.73
N LEU A 358 -2.53 6.83 -14.08
CA LEU A 358 -1.07 6.65 -14.02
C LEU A 358 -0.64 5.29 -13.42
N PHE A 359 -1.51 4.67 -12.62
CA PHE A 359 -1.24 3.42 -11.93
C PHE A 359 -2.09 2.27 -12.45
N GLU A 360 -2.66 2.34 -13.66
CA GLU A 360 -3.61 1.35 -14.19
C GLU A 360 -3.14 -0.11 -14.00
N LYS A 361 -1.86 -0.38 -14.29
CA LYS A 361 -1.23 -1.71 -14.15
C LYS A 361 -1.02 -2.16 -12.70
N MET A 362 -1.13 -1.26 -11.72
CA MET A 362 -0.87 -1.55 -10.31
C MET A 362 -2.10 -2.21 -9.67
N VAL A 363 -1.90 -3.42 -9.15
CA VAL A 363 -2.95 -4.23 -8.51
C VAL A 363 -3.35 -3.63 -7.15
N PRO A 364 -4.66 -3.46 -6.85
CA PRO A 364 -5.14 -2.97 -5.56
C PRO A 364 -4.68 -3.81 -4.36
N LEU A 365 -4.50 -3.17 -3.20
CA LEU A 365 -4.01 -3.84 -1.98
C LEU A 365 -4.92 -4.98 -1.52
N ALA A 366 -6.23 -4.78 -1.59
CA ALA A 366 -7.19 -5.81 -1.20
C ALA A 366 -6.99 -7.10 -2.02
N VAL A 367 -6.64 -6.98 -3.30
CA VAL A 367 -6.33 -8.12 -4.18
C VAL A 367 -4.99 -8.73 -3.81
N GLN A 368 -3.96 -7.92 -3.54
CA GLN A 368 -2.64 -8.42 -3.12
C GLN A 368 -2.70 -9.21 -1.81
N HIS A 369 -3.44 -8.68 -0.82
CA HIS A 369 -3.67 -9.36 0.45
C HIS A 369 -4.43 -10.68 0.22
N SER A 370 -5.51 -10.64 -0.56
CA SER A 370 -6.30 -11.83 -0.89
C SER A 370 -5.46 -12.90 -1.61
N MET A 371 -4.59 -12.50 -2.53
CA MET A 371 -3.66 -13.41 -3.19
C MET A 371 -2.65 -14.04 -2.24
N THR A 372 -2.17 -13.28 -1.25
CA THR A 372 -1.23 -13.81 -0.24
C THR A 372 -1.90 -14.90 0.60
N VAL A 373 -3.13 -14.65 1.06
CA VAL A 373 -3.90 -15.63 1.83
C VAL A 373 -4.27 -16.84 0.98
N TYR A 374 -4.75 -16.63 -0.25
CA TYR A 374 -5.03 -17.70 -1.21
C TYR A 374 -3.81 -18.60 -1.44
N ASN A 375 -2.64 -18.02 -1.68
CA ASN A 375 -1.40 -18.78 -1.90
C ASN A 375 -1.00 -19.61 -0.67
N SER A 376 -1.25 -19.11 0.53
CA SER A 376 -1.04 -19.87 1.78
C SER A 376 -1.98 -21.08 1.86
N ARG A 377 -3.29 -20.89 1.60
CA ARG A 377 -4.27 -21.98 1.59
C ARG A 377 -3.97 -23.01 0.50
N LYS A 378 -3.58 -22.56 -0.70
CA LYS A 378 -3.12 -23.41 -1.79
C LYS A 378 -1.93 -24.27 -1.35
N ALA A 379 -0.92 -23.65 -0.74
CA ALA A 379 0.27 -24.35 -0.27
C ALA A 379 -0.08 -25.41 0.77
N GLU A 380 -0.99 -25.10 1.71
CA GLU A 380 -1.47 -26.05 2.73
C GLU A 380 -2.13 -27.27 2.09
N ILE A 381 -3.05 -27.08 1.14
CA ILE A 381 -3.74 -28.18 0.44
C ILE A 381 -2.74 -29.03 -0.35
N VAL A 382 -1.88 -28.39 -1.15
CA VAL A 382 -0.88 -29.07 -1.97
C VAL A 382 0.07 -29.89 -1.10
N ASN A 383 0.62 -29.29 -0.03
CA ASN A 383 1.54 -29.96 0.88
C ASN A 383 0.87 -31.12 1.63
N ARG A 384 -0.38 -30.95 2.07
CA ARG A 384 -1.15 -32.01 2.73
C ARG A 384 -1.36 -33.21 1.81
N LEU A 385 -1.81 -32.99 0.58
CA LEU A 385 -2.07 -34.07 -0.37
C LEU A 385 -0.79 -34.83 -0.74
N ILE A 386 0.30 -34.10 -1.00
CA ILE A 386 1.60 -34.70 -1.32
C ILE A 386 2.16 -35.47 -0.11
N GLY A 387 2.09 -34.89 1.08
CA GLY A 387 2.53 -35.51 2.33
C GLY A 387 1.85 -36.85 2.56
N GLN A 388 0.51 -36.89 2.47
CA GLN A 388 -0.28 -38.11 2.64
C GLN A 388 0.13 -39.21 1.65
N MET A 389 0.35 -38.88 0.38
CA MET A 389 0.78 -39.87 -0.63
C MET A 389 2.19 -40.41 -0.34
N ARG A 390 3.13 -39.54 0.04
CA ARG A 390 4.51 -39.94 0.35
C ARG A 390 4.59 -40.82 1.59
N GLU A 391 3.89 -40.44 2.66
CA GLU A 391 3.76 -41.25 3.87
C GLU A 391 3.21 -42.64 3.57
N ALA A 392 2.13 -42.71 2.79
CA ALA A 392 1.50 -43.97 2.45
C ALA A 392 2.42 -44.86 1.60
N THR A 393 3.15 -44.28 0.65
CA THR A 393 4.14 -45.02 -0.16
C THR A 393 5.28 -45.54 0.72
N ASN A 394 5.77 -44.74 1.67
CA ASN A 394 6.80 -45.14 2.62
C ASN A 394 6.32 -46.28 3.54
N LEU A 395 5.09 -46.19 4.04
CA LEU A 395 4.46 -47.26 4.83
C LEU A 395 4.36 -48.55 4.01
N SER A 396 3.91 -48.45 2.75
CA SER A 396 3.82 -49.60 1.85
C SER A 396 5.20 -50.25 1.63
N ASN A 397 6.25 -49.46 1.38
CA ASN A 397 7.62 -49.96 1.25
C ASN A 397 8.09 -50.66 2.54
N GLY A 398 7.85 -50.04 3.70
CA GLY A 398 8.21 -50.61 5.00
C GLY A 398 7.53 -51.95 5.30
N VAL A 399 6.23 -52.07 4.99
CA VAL A 399 5.49 -53.32 5.12
C VAL A 399 6.08 -54.39 4.20
N LEU A 400 6.27 -54.10 2.90
CA LEU A 400 6.83 -55.07 1.95
C LEU A 400 8.24 -55.53 2.35
N ALA A 401 9.09 -54.62 2.80
CA ALA A 401 10.42 -54.94 3.30
C ALA A 401 10.37 -55.86 4.53
N SER A 402 9.46 -55.61 5.48
CA SER A 402 9.30 -56.45 6.68
C SER A 402 8.91 -57.90 6.35
N LEU A 403 8.18 -58.09 5.24
CA LEU A 403 7.72 -59.39 4.73
C LEU A 403 8.71 -60.01 3.72
N ASN A 404 9.87 -59.38 3.48
CA ASN A 404 10.84 -59.77 2.44
C ASN A 404 10.24 -59.87 1.03
N LEU A 405 9.23 -59.08 0.69
CA LEU A 405 8.60 -59.07 -0.63
C LEU A 405 9.16 -57.91 -1.48
N PRO A 406 9.36 -58.10 -2.80
CA PRO A 406 9.11 -59.29 -3.62
C PRO A 406 10.19 -60.39 -3.53
N ALA A 407 11.33 -60.13 -2.88
CA ALA A 407 12.51 -60.99 -2.91
C ALA A 407 12.22 -62.46 -2.53
N ALA A 408 11.37 -62.71 -1.54
CA ALA A 408 10.99 -64.05 -1.10
C ALA A 408 10.25 -64.89 -2.16
N LEU A 409 9.57 -64.25 -3.12
CA LEU A 409 8.88 -64.95 -4.24
C LEU A 409 9.82 -65.28 -5.39
N GLU A 410 10.94 -64.55 -5.50
CA GLU A 410 11.97 -64.73 -6.51
C GLU A 410 13.04 -65.71 -6.02
N ASP A 411 13.25 -65.79 -4.70
CA ASP A 411 14.23 -66.63 -4.02
C ASP A 411 13.79 -68.08 -3.83
N LEU A 412 13.15 -68.69 -4.84
CA LEU A 412 12.66 -70.08 -4.74
C LEU A 412 13.78 -71.12 -4.94
N SER A 413 14.90 -70.74 -5.57
CA SER A 413 16.05 -71.63 -5.80
C SER A 413 17.05 -71.62 -4.64
N GLY A 414 17.17 -70.51 -3.89
CA GLY A 414 17.97 -70.38 -2.66
C GLY A 414 19.47 -70.15 -2.86
N ASP A 415 19.92 -70.08 -4.11
CA ASP A 415 21.34 -70.05 -4.54
C ASP A 415 21.70 -68.89 -5.49
N SER A 416 20.70 -68.18 -6.06
CA SER A 416 20.88 -67.00 -6.92
C SER A 416 20.35 -65.72 -6.29
N ILE A 417 20.86 -64.54 -6.66
CA ILE A 417 20.33 -63.26 -6.19
C ILE A 417 18.89 -63.07 -6.74
N PRO A 418 17.92 -62.67 -5.89
CA PRO A 418 16.60 -62.26 -6.37
C PRO A 418 16.67 -61.10 -7.37
N GLN A 419 15.91 -61.19 -8.46
CA GLN A 419 15.92 -60.21 -9.55
C GLN A 419 15.64 -58.78 -9.07
N SER A 420 14.71 -58.61 -8.13
CA SER A 420 14.37 -57.33 -7.51
C SER A 420 15.54 -56.69 -6.74
N ILE A 421 16.36 -57.49 -6.06
CA ILE A 421 17.56 -57.01 -5.37
C ILE A 421 18.64 -56.63 -6.39
N LEU A 422 18.76 -57.40 -7.47
CA LEU A 422 19.69 -57.10 -8.56
C LEU A 422 19.34 -55.80 -9.29
N GLU A 423 18.05 -55.57 -9.54
CA GLU A 423 17.54 -54.31 -10.10
C GLU A 423 17.79 -53.11 -9.18
N LYS A 424 17.52 -53.28 -7.87
CA LYS A 424 17.84 -52.29 -6.84
C LYS A 424 19.35 -51.97 -6.80
N SER A 425 20.20 -52.99 -6.87
CA SER A 425 21.66 -52.85 -6.95
C SER A 425 22.07 -52.04 -8.19
N ARG A 426 21.58 -52.41 -9.38
CA ARG A 426 21.85 -51.70 -10.63
C ARG A 426 21.37 -50.24 -10.58
N ALA A 427 20.20 -49.97 -10.00
CA ALA A 427 19.67 -48.62 -9.84
C ALA A 427 20.58 -47.75 -8.95
N ILE A 428 21.06 -48.28 -7.83
CA ILE A 428 22.02 -47.58 -6.96
C ILE A 428 23.32 -47.28 -7.70
N ILE A 429 23.88 -48.26 -8.41
CA ILE A 429 25.12 -48.10 -9.18
C ILE A 429 24.94 -47.02 -10.26
N GLN A 430 23.80 -47.02 -10.98
CA GLN A 430 23.49 -46.01 -11.99
C GLN A 430 23.33 -44.60 -11.40
N GLN A 431 22.90 -44.48 -10.15
CA GLN A 431 22.80 -43.21 -9.41
C GLN A 431 24.13 -42.76 -8.77
N GLY A 432 25.25 -43.38 -9.14
CA GLY A 432 26.59 -43.03 -8.65
C GLY A 432 27.03 -43.82 -7.42
N GLY A 433 26.27 -44.83 -7.00
CA GLY A 433 26.62 -45.74 -5.92
C GLY A 433 26.79 -45.05 -4.57
N LEU A 434 27.58 -45.66 -3.69
CA LEU A 434 27.89 -45.09 -2.36
C LEU A 434 28.64 -43.75 -2.46
N GLN A 435 29.44 -43.57 -3.51
CA GLN A 435 30.30 -42.40 -3.66
C GLN A 435 29.50 -41.09 -3.84
N SER A 436 28.31 -41.15 -4.45
CA SER A 436 27.45 -39.97 -4.58
C SER A 436 26.91 -39.50 -3.24
N ILE A 437 26.53 -40.41 -2.34
CA ILE A 437 26.09 -40.08 -0.98
C ILE A 437 27.26 -39.62 -0.12
N ASP A 438 28.42 -40.29 -0.19
CA ASP A 438 29.64 -39.88 0.53
C ASP A 438 30.04 -38.45 0.17
N GLN A 439 29.96 -38.08 -1.11
CA GLN A 439 30.26 -36.73 -1.57
C GLN A 439 29.27 -35.71 -1.02
N LEU A 440 27.97 -35.97 -1.12
CA LEU A 440 26.94 -35.05 -0.60
C LEU A 440 27.10 -34.84 0.92
N ILE A 441 27.31 -35.92 1.69
CA ILE A 441 27.53 -35.83 3.14
C ILE A 441 28.80 -35.03 3.48
N LYS A 442 29.83 -35.12 2.64
CA LYS A 442 31.07 -34.35 2.80
C LYS A 442 30.87 -32.86 2.51
N ASP A 443 30.04 -32.52 1.52
CA ASP A 443 29.82 -31.14 1.07
C ASP A 443 28.85 -30.36 1.99
N LEU A 444 27.91 -31.04 2.67
CA LEU A 444 26.94 -30.37 3.55
C LEU A 444 27.58 -29.49 4.64
N PRO A 445 28.58 -29.96 5.41
CA PRO A 445 29.28 -29.13 6.40
C PRO A 445 29.93 -27.88 5.81
N GLU A 446 30.47 -27.95 4.58
CA GLU A 446 31.08 -26.80 3.90
C GLU A 446 30.02 -25.75 3.53
N LEU A 447 28.86 -26.20 3.04
CA LEU A 447 27.73 -25.32 2.73
C LEU A 447 27.14 -24.66 4.00
N LEU A 448 27.02 -25.41 5.09
CA LEU A 448 26.61 -24.87 6.39
C LEU A 448 27.60 -23.82 6.89
N GLN A 449 28.90 -24.11 6.82
CA GLN A 449 29.96 -23.21 7.27
C GLN A 449 29.95 -21.91 6.47
N ARG A 450 29.83 -21.99 5.13
CA ARG A 450 29.68 -20.81 4.26
C ARG A 450 28.53 -19.90 4.69
N ASN A 451 27.37 -20.48 4.98
CA ASN A 451 26.20 -19.72 5.44
C ASN A 451 26.43 -19.08 6.82
N ARG A 452 27.07 -19.80 7.76
CA ARG A 452 27.43 -19.24 9.07
C ARG A 452 28.38 -18.05 8.93
N GLU A 453 29.41 -18.17 8.10
CA GLU A 453 30.40 -17.10 7.87
C GLU A 453 29.75 -15.84 7.30
N ILE A 454 28.86 -15.97 6.30
CA ILE A 454 28.15 -14.81 5.73
C ILE A 454 27.30 -14.12 6.80
N LEU A 455 26.55 -14.89 7.61
CA LEU A 455 25.69 -14.34 8.66
C LEU A 455 26.51 -13.66 9.76
N ASP A 456 27.57 -14.32 10.22
CA ASP A 456 28.42 -13.82 11.30
C ASP A 456 29.15 -12.54 10.86
N GLU A 457 29.66 -12.50 9.63
CA GLU A 457 30.28 -11.29 9.06
C GLU A 457 29.27 -10.14 8.94
N SER A 458 28.04 -10.44 8.48
CA SER A 458 26.98 -9.44 8.37
C SER A 458 26.67 -8.77 9.72
N LEU A 459 26.58 -9.56 10.78
CA LEU A 459 26.33 -9.07 12.13
C LEU A 459 27.55 -8.35 12.71
N ARG A 460 28.76 -8.86 12.45
CA ARG A 460 30.03 -8.24 12.87
C ARG A 460 30.17 -6.81 12.33
N ILE A 461 29.80 -6.58 11.07
CA ILE A 461 29.85 -5.25 10.44
C ILE A 461 28.92 -4.26 11.18
N LEU A 462 27.76 -4.70 11.67
CA LEU A 462 26.86 -3.88 12.49
C LEU A 462 27.47 -3.58 13.87
N ASP A 463 28.06 -4.59 14.51
CA ASP A 463 28.66 -4.46 15.84
C ASP A 463 29.87 -3.52 15.85
N GLU A 464 30.71 -3.55 14.80
CA GLU A 464 31.85 -2.64 14.65
C GLU A 464 31.42 -1.17 14.47
N GLU A 465 30.39 -0.92 13.66
CA GLU A 465 29.86 0.43 13.48
C GLU A 465 29.26 0.94 14.78
N GLU A 466 28.46 0.11 15.46
CA GLU A 466 27.84 0.48 16.73
C GLU A 466 28.88 0.76 17.82
N ALA A 467 29.95 -0.05 17.91
CA ALA A 467 31.03 0.20 18.85
C ALA A 467 31.66 1.58 18.61
N THR A 468 31.86 1.94 17.34
CA THR A 468 32.38 3.26 16.94
C THR A 468 31.38 4.37 17.28
N ASP A 469 30.09 4.17 17.00
CA ASP A 469 29.02 5.12 17.33
C ASP A 469 28.95 5.40 18.83
N ASN A 470 29.03 4.36 19.65
CA ASN A 470 29.02 4.46 21.11
C ASN A 470 30.27 5.16 21.64
N GLU A 471 31.45 4.87 21.07
CA GLU A 471 32.68 5.57 21.43
C GLU A 471 32.60 7.07 21.13
N LEU A 472 32.10 7.44 19.95
CA LEU A 472 31.94 8.83 19.54
C LEU A 472 30.88 9.57 20.35
N ARG A 473 29.77 8.90 20.67
CA ARG A 473 28.74 9.43 21.57
C ARG A 473 29.30 9.69 22.97
N ASN A 474 30.12 8.78 23.49
CA ASN A 474 30.77 8.95 24.79
C ASN A 474 31.79 10.10 24.78
N LYS A 475 32.55 10.27 23.70
CA LYS A 475 33.55 11.34 23.56
C LYS A 475 32.93 12.73 23.39
N PHE A 476 31.85 12.83 22.63
CA PHE A 476 31.29 14.13 22.19
C PHE A 476 29.94 14.48 22.82
N GLY A 477 29.32 13.56 23.56
CA GLY A 477 28.10 13.77 24.32
C GLY A 477 27.00 14.42 23.48
N GLN A 478 26.50 15.57 23.93
CA GLN A 478 25.45 16.32 23.24
C GLN A 478 25.84 16.85 21.86
N ARG A 479 27.11 16.81 21.45
CA ARG A 479 27.53 17.23 20.11
C ARG A 479 27.45 16.10 19.08
N TRP A 480 27.16 14.86 19.51
CA TRP A 480 26.95 13.70 18.65
C TRP A 480 25.46 13.34 18.58
N GLN A 481 24.69 14.17 17.88
CA GLN A 481 23.23 14.02 17.81
C GLN A 481 22.82 13.26 16.55
N ARG A 482 22.83 11.93 16.64
CA ARG A 482 22.23 11.03 15.64
C ARG A 482 21.56 9.86 16.34
N THR A 483 20.59 9.22 15.67
CA THR A 483 19.93 8.00 16.16
C THR A 483 20.97 6.97 16.56
N ALA A 484 20.83 6.37 17.75
CA ALA A 484 21.76 5.37 18.24
C ALA A 484 21.77 4.15 17.32
N SER A 485 22.96 3.65 16.99
CA SER A 485 23.09 2.49 16.11
C SER A 485 22.37 1.26 16.65
N ASN A 486 22.32 1.08 17.98
CA ASN A 486 21.53 0.00 18.60
C ASN A 486 20.03 0.08 18.25
N ASP A 487 19.44 1.27 18.27
CA ASP A 487 18.02 1.45 17.92
C ASP A 487 17.79 1.26 16.43
N LEU A 488 18.71 1.75 15.59
CA LEU A 488 18.63 1.63 14.13
C LEU A 488 18.79 0.17 13.66
N TYR A 489 19.65 -0.61 14.32
CA TYR A 489 19.99 -1.98 13.90
C TYR A 489 19.09 -3.06 14.49
N LYS A 490 18.18 -2.74 15.42
CA LYS A 490 17.19 -3.68 16.00
C LYS A 490 16.48 -4.56 14.96
N PRO A 491 15.93 -4.02 13.85
CA PRO A 491 15.28 -4.86 12.83
C PRO A 491 16.24 -5.84 12.16
N LEU A 492 17.45 -5.40 11.81
CA LEU A 492 18.47 -6.23 11.18
C LEU A 492 18.97 -7.33 12.11
N ARG A 493 19.15 -7.03 13.40
CA ARG A 493 19.50 -8.04 14.41
C ARG A 493 18.40 -9.07 14.61
N THR A 494 17.15 -8.67 14.51
CA THR A 494 16.01 -9.60 14.57
C THR A 494 16.02 -10.54 13.35
N GLU A 495 16.23 -9.99 12.14
CA GLU A 495 16.38 -10.77 10.91
C GLU A 495 17.56 -11.76 11.00
N GLY A 496 18.72 -11.31 11.50
CA GLY A 496 19.89 -12.17 11.73
C GLY A 496 19.66 -13.25 12.80
N GLY A 497 18.94 -12.93 13.88
CA GLY A 497 18.53 -13.91 14.89
C GLY A 497 17.63 -15.00 14.33
N ASN A 498 16.68 -14.63 13.45
CA ASN A 498 15.83 -15.58 12.75
C ASN A 498 16.64 -16.50 11.82
N ALA A 499 17.58 -15.95 11.06
CA ALA A 499 18.46 -16.74 10.20
C ALA A 499 19.31 -17.74 11.02
N ARG A 500 19.81 -17.33 12.19
CA ARG A 500 20.55 -18.23 13.10
C ARG A 500 19.67 -19.39 13.58
N ASN A 501 18.43 -19.11 13.98
CA ASN A 501 17.47 -20.15 14.38
C ASN A 501 17.18 -21.16 13.24
N VAL A 502 17.11 -20.68 12.00
CA VAL A 502 16.94 -21.55 10.81
C VAL A 502 18.17 -22.45 10.61
N LEU A 503 19.38 -21.89 10.72
CA LEU A 503 20.63 -22.68 10.63
C LEU A 503 20.72 -23.74 11.73
N ASP A 504 20.34 -23.42 12.97
CA ASP A 504 20.40 -24.38 14.07
C ASP A 504 19.42 -25.55 13.89
N LYS A 505 18.24 -25.30 13.32
CA LYS A 505 17.31 -26.38 12.90
C LYS A 505 17.90 -27.23 11.79
N ALA A 506 18.56 -26.63 10.80
CA ALA A 506 19.21 -27.36 9.72
C ALA A 506 20.33 -28.27 10.24
N VAL A 507 21.10 -27.82 11.24
CA VAL A 507 22.11 -28.67 11.92
C VAL A 507 21.49 -29.91 12.55
N GLN A 508 20.33 -29.79 13.21
CA GLN A 508 19.64 -30.95 13.79
C GLN A 508 19.18 -31.93 12.72
N ALA A 509 18.68 -31.44 11.60
CA ALA A 509 18.32 -32.26 10.45
C ALA A 509 19.52 -33.03 9.88
N ASP A 510 20.67 -32.37 9.70
CA ASP A 510 21.88 -32.99 9.19
C ASP A 510 22.41 -34.11 10.10
N ILE A 511 22.27 -33.96 11.42
CA ILE A 511 22.63 -35.01 12.40
C ILE A 511 21.80 -36.27 12.18
N VAL A 512 20.48 -36.12 11.99
CA VAL A 512 19.56 -37.25 11.76
C VAL A 512 19.93 -38.01 10.48
N VAL A 513 20.21 -37.27 9.40
CA VAL A 513 20.66 -37.84 8.11
C VAL A 513 21.97 -38.61 8.28
N LYS A 514 22.94 -38.01 8.96
CA LYS A 514 24.27 -38.60 9.17
C LYS A 514 24.19 -39.88 10.01
N GLN A 515 23.35 -39.90 11.05
CA GLN A 515 23.12 -41.10 11.86
C GLN A 515 22.48 -42.23 11.03
N ARG A 516 21.48 -41.89 10.21
CA ARG A 516 20.83 -42.87 9.34
C ARG A 516 21.77 -43.43 8.29
N TYR A 517 22.60 -42.57 7.69
CA TYR A 517 23.67 -43.00 6.78
C TYR A 517 24.61 -43.99 7.46
N GLY A 518 25.12 -43.66 8.66
CA GLY A 518 26.00 -44.55 9.42
C GLY A 518 25.40 -45.93 9.67
N THR A 519 24.09 -46.00 9.92
CA THR A 519 23.37 -47.26 10.18
C THR A 519 23.26 -48.17 8.94
N HIS A 520 23.12 -47.60 7.74
CA HIS A 520 22.85 -48.37 6.51
C HIS A 520 24.04 -48.47 5.55
N ARG A 521 25.12 -47.72 5.82
CA ARG A 521 26.29 -47.59 4.94
C ARG A 521 26.87 -48.92 4.47
N GLU A 522 27.07 -49.88 5.39
CA GLU A 522 27.69 -51.16 5.05
C GLU A 522 26.85 -51.99 4.07
N MET A 523 25.52 -52.03 4.28
CA MET A 523 24.62 -52.76 3.40
C MET A 523 24.44 -52.07 2.05
N ILE A 524 24.46 -50.72 2.01
CA ILE A 524 24.50 -49.96 0.75
C ILE A 524 25.80 -50.25 -0.01
N ALA A 525 26.95 -50.28 0.69
CA ALA A 525 28.23 -50.61 0.08
C ALA A 525 28.21 -52.03 -0.53
N LEU A 526 27.54 -52.97 0.14
CA LEU A 526 27.36 -54.32 -0.37
C LEU A 526 26.50 -54.35 -1.65
N LEU A 527 25.39 -53.60 -1.69
CA LEU A 527 24.56 -53.46 -2.90
C LEU A 527 25.29 -52.84 -4.09
N CYS A 528 26.36 -52.07 -3.85
CA CYS A 528 27.16 -51.47 -4.91
C CYS A 528 28.20 -52.43 -5.52
N LYS A 529 28.36 -53.64 -4.97
CA LYS A 529 29.34 -54.61 -5.46
C LYS A 529 28.91 -55.28 -6.78
N PRO A 530 29.87 -55.79 -7.58
CA PRO A 530 29.56 -56.62 -8.74
C PRO A 530 28.71 -57.85 -8.36
N GLU A 531 27.88 -58.30 -9.29
CA GLU A 531 26.90 -59.39 -9.09
C GLU A 531 27.50 -60.65 -8.46
N ALA A 532 28.70 -61.06 -8.88
CA ALA A 532 29.39 -62.22 -8.34
C ALA A 532 29.77 -62.07 -6.85
N GLU A 533 30.25 -60.89 -6.45
CA GLU A 533 30.61 -60.60 -5.05
C GLU A 533 29.38 -60.40 -4.17
N LEU A 534 28.33 -59.78 -4.72
CA LEU A 534 27.05 -59.64 -4.04
C LEU A 534 26.43 -61.03 -3.78
N ASN A 535 26.46 -61.94 -4.77
CA ASN A 535 25.91 -63.29 -4.59
C ASN A 535 26.69 -64.09 -3.54
N ALA A 536 28.02 -63.97 -3.54
CA ALA A 536 28.88 -64.65 -2.55
C ALA A 536 28.64 -64.17 -1.11
N ALA A 537 28.12 -62.96 -0.91
CA ALA A 537 27.82 -62.40 0.39
C ALA A 537 26.42 -62.76 0.92
N ILE A 538 25.54 -63.33 0.09
CA ILE A 538 24.21 -63.77 0.50
C ILE A 538 24.29 -65.26 0.86
N PRO A 539 23.94 -65.67 2.09
CA PRO A 539 23.93 -67.08 2.49
C PRO A 539 23.06 -67.92 1.55
N SER A 540 23.49 -69.13 1.17
CA SER A 540 22.66 -70.05 0.39
C SER A 540 21.67 -70.79 1.29
N ALA A 541 20.50 -71.13 0.74
CA ALA A 541 19.46 -71.90 1.41
C ALA A 541 18.94 -73.02 0.50
N ASN A 542 18.33 -74.04 1.08
CA ASN A 542 17.76 -75.15 0.30
C ASN A 542 16.57 -74.67 -0.57
N PRO A 543 16.47 -75.10 -1.84
CA PRO A 543 15.40 -74.69 -2.74
C PRO A 543 14.01 -75.11 -2.25
N ALA A 544 13.04 -74.19 -2.26
CA ALA A 544 11.66 -74.48 -1.89
C ALA A 544 10.85 -74.96 -3.11
N LYS A 545 11.22 -76.13 -3.65
CA LYS A 545 10.64 -76.67 -4.90
C LYS A 545 9.12 -76.86 -4.86
N THR A 546 8.53 -77.08 -3.69
CA THR A 546 7.08 -77.21 -3.47
C THR A 546 6.31 -75.91 -3.68
N LEU A 547 6.97 -74.76 -3.60
CA LEU A 547 6.36 -73.44 -3.80
C LEU A 547 6.41 -72.95 -5.25
N GLN A 548 7.27 -73.56 -6.09
CA GLN A 548 7.37 -73.24 -7.52
C GLN A 548 6.07 -73.62 -8.24
N GLY A 549 5.32 -72.61 -8.72
CA GLY A 549 4.04 -72.79 -9.40
C GLY A 549 2.81 -72.86 -8.48
N SER A 550 2.96 -72.57 -7.18
CA SER A 550 1.82 -72.52 -6.26
C SER A 550 0.88 -71.33 -6.55
N GLU A 551 -0.41 -71.53 -6.30
CA GLU A 551 -1.44 -70.49 -6.49
C GLU A 551 -1.18 -69.25 -5.62
N VAL A 552 -0.72 -69.44 -4.37
CA VAL A 552 -0.40 -68.35 -3.44
C VAL A 552 0.73 -67.45 -3.97
N VAL A 553 1.75 -68.02 -4.65
CA VAL A 553 2.81 -67.23 -5.29
C VAL A 553 2.27 -66.39 -6.46
N SER A 554 1.35 -66.94 -7.24
CA SER A 554 0.69 -66.21 -8.34
C SER A 554 -0.13 -65.03 -7.80
N VAL A 555 -0.93 -65.27 -6.76
CA VAL A 555 -1.75 -64.25 -6.10
C VAL A 555 -0.87 -63.14 -5.51
N LEU A 556 0.19 -63.48 -4.78
CA LEU A 556 1.11 -62.47 -4.23
C LEU A 556 1.81 -61.65 -5.32
N ARG A 557 2.23 -62.26 -6.44
CA ARG A 557 2.81 -61.52 -7.57
C ARG A 557 1.83 -60.52 -8.17
N ALA A 558 0.58 -60.92 -8.36
CA ALA A 558 -0.47 -60.03 -8.85
C ALA A 558 -0.73 -58.86 -7.88
N LEU A 559 -0.79 -59.13 -6.58
CA LEU A 559 -0.97 -58.08 -5.56
C LEU A 559 0.20 -57.09 -5.52
N LEU A 560 1.44 -57.56 -5.67
CA LEU A 560 2.62 -56.70 -5.72
C LEU A 560 2.65 -55.83 -7.00
N ALA A 561 2.18 -56.36 -8.13
CA ALA A 561 2.00 -55.56 -9.35
C ALA A 561 1.01 -54.41 -9.11
N ASN A 562 -0.12 -54.68 -8.44
CA ASN A 562 -1.10 -53.64 -8.09
C ASN A 562 -0.52 -52.56 -7.15
N VAL A 563 0.35 -52.94 -6.21
CA VAL A 563 1.05 -51.95 -5.35
C VAL A 563 1.97 -51.05 -6.18
N ASN A 564 2.68 -51.62 -7.16
CA ASN A 564 3.55 -50.82 -8.04
C ASN A 564 2.74 -49.87 -8.93
N GLU A 565 1.60 -50.31 -9.46
CA GLU A 565 0.69 -49.46 -10.23
C GLU A 565 0.18 -48.29 -9.38
N LEU A 566 -0.22 -48.52 -8.12
CA LEU A 566 -0.60 -47.46 -7.19
C LEU A 566 0.52 -46.45 -6.94
N LYS A 567 1.77 -46.90 -6.83
CA LYS A 567 2.92 -45.99 -6.64
C LYS A 567 3.15 -45.12 -7.87
N MET A 568 3.09 -45.70 -9.07
CA MET A 568 3.18 -44.95 -10.33
C MET A 568 2.04 -43.95 -10.48
N GLU A 569 0.81 -44.32 -10.10
CA GLU A 569 -0.33 -43.42 -10.11
C GLU A 569 -0.09 -42.21 -9.17
N ARG A 570 0.47 -42.44 -7.99
CA ARG A 570 0.80 -41.36 -7.04
C ARG A 570 1.87 -40.41 -7.56
N GLU A 571 2.90 -40.89 -8.24
CA GLU A 571 3.90 -40.03 -8.87
C GLU A 571 3.26 -39.11 -9.92
N LYS A 572 2.37 -39.66 -10.76
CA LYS A 572 1.60 -38.87 -11.72
C LYS A 572 0.70 -37.86 -11.01
N LEU A 573 -0.01 -38.28 -9.97
CA LEU A 573 -0.93 -37.44 -9.21
C LEU A 573 -0.20 -36.29 -8.50
N GLU A 574 0.99 -36.55 -7.93
CA GLU A 574 1.85 -35.51 -7.35
C GLU A 574 2.25 -34.45 -8.39
N ASN A 575 2.61 -34.87 -9.60
CA ASN A 575 2.97 -33.96 -10.68
C ASN A 575 1.77 -33.12 -11.17
N ASP A 576 0.59 -33.74 -11.29
CA ASP A 576 -0.64 -33.05 -11.67
C ASP A 576 -1.03 -31.99 -10.61
N ILE A 577 -0.95 -32.33 -9.32
CA ILE A 577 -1.24 -31.40 -8.21
C ILE A 577 -0.27 -30.20 -8.21
N LYS A 578 1.02 -30.44 -8.43
CA LYS A 578 2.05 -29.39 -8.47
C LYS A 578 1.92 -28.46 -9.67
N SER A 579 1.48 -28.97 -10.81
CA SER A 579 1.38 -28.21 -12.07
C SER A 579 0.09 -27.41 -12.23
N ALA A 580 -0.91 -27.64 -11.37
CA ALA A 580 -2.16 -26.89 -11.40
C ALA A 580 -1.95 -25.38 -11.14
N GLN A 581 -2.36 -24.56 -12.12
CA GLN A 581 -2.34 -23.10 -12.05
C GLN A 581 -3.71 -22.52 -12.39
N PHE A 582 -4.02 -21.39 -11.76
CA PHE A 582 -5.27 -20.66 -11.96
C PHE A 582 -5.04 -19.17 -11.71
N ASP A 583 -5.63 -18.31 -12.53
CA ASP A 583 -5.54 -16.86 -12.38
C ASP A 583 -6.59 -16.35 -11.38
N MET A 584 -6.21 -16.36 -10.10
CA MET A 584 -7.03 -15.79 -9.03
C MET A 584 -7.08 -14.27 -9.02
N THR A 585 -6.10 -13.60 -9.65
CA THR A 585 -6.02 -12.14 -9.67
C THR A 585 -7.24 -11.56 -10.37
N SER A 586 -7.61 -12.13 -11.53
CA SER A 586 -8.79 -11.73 -12.30
C SER A 586 -10.10 -11.92 -11.54
N LYS A 587 -10.24 -13.03 -10.78
CA LYS A 587 -11.43 -13.26 -9.94
C LYS A 587 -11.56 -12.24 -8.82
N PHE A 588 -10.48 -11.95 -8.10
CA PHE A 588 -10.49 -10.96 -7.03
C PHE A 588 -10.73 -9.54 -7.56
N LEU A 589 -10.18 -9.18 -8.72
CA LEU A 589 -10.48 -7.92 -9.39
C LEU A 589 -11.96 -7.81 -9.78
N THR A 590 -12.54 -8.89 -10.30
CA THR A 590 -13.96 -8.94 -10.67
C THR A 590 -14.87 -8.78 -9.45
N ALA A 591 -14.58 -9.49 -8.36
CA ALA A 591 -15.32 -9.37 -7.11
C ALA A 591 -15.21 -7.95 -6.52
N LEU A 592 -14.01 -7.37 -6.50
CA LEU A 592 -13.81 -6.00 -6.03
C LEU A 592 -14.59 -4.97 -6.86
N ALA A 593 -14.66 -5.16 -8.18
CA ALA A 593 -15.37 -4.27 -9.08
C ALA A 593 -16.91 -4.39 -8.97
N GLN A 594 -17.43 -5.58 -8.69
CA GLN A 594 -18.87 -5.84 -8.59
C GLN A 594 -19.43 -5.52 -7.19
N ASP A 595 -18.74 -5.97 -6.14
CA ASP A 595 -19.25 -5.97 -4.78
C ASP A 595 -18.66 -4.85 -3.92
N GLY A 596 -17.60 -4.17 -4.39
CA GLY A 596 -16.89 -3.12 -3.65
C GLY A 596 -16.00 -3.63 -2.52
N ALA A 597 -16.03 -4.94 -2.24
CA ALA A 597 -15.21 -5.62 -1.24
C ALA A 597 -14.87 -7.04 -1.71
N ILE A 598 -13.81 -7.62 -1.18
CA ILE A 598 -13.40 -9.00 -1.49
C ILE A 598 -13.68 -9.88 -0.28
N ASN A 599 -14.55 -10.88 -0.47
CA ASN A 599 -14.68 -11.99 0.48
C ASN A 599 -13.69 -13.09 0.07
N GLU A 600 -12.43 -12.93 0.49
CA GLU A 600 -11.33 -13.84 0.16
C GLU A 600 -11.68 -15.28 0.48
N GLU A 601 -12.19 -15.54 1.69
CA GLU A 601 -12.39 -16.90 2.18
C GLU A 601 -13.41 -17.67 1.32
N ALA A 602 -14.56 -17.08 1.05
CA ALA A 602 -15.60 -17.73 0.25
C ALA A 602 -15.12 -18.01 -1.19
N ILE A 603 -14.41 -17.05 -1.80
CA ILE A 603 -13.91 -17.17 -3.17
C ILE A 603 -12.78 -18.20 -3.23
N SER A 604 -11.80 -18.10 -2.34
CA SER A 604 -10.65 -19.00 -2.28
C SER A 604 -11.05 -20.43 -2.00
N VAL A 605 -11.91 -20.69 -1.01
CA VAL A 605 -12.34 -22.05 -0.66
C VAL A 605 -13.09 -22.70 -1.82
N THR A 606 -14.01 -21.97 -2.44
CA THR A 606 -14.77 -22.48 -3.60
C THR A 606 -13.86 -22.80 -4.76
N GLU A 607 -12.92 -21.91 -5.10
CA GLU A 607 -12.03 -22.14 -6.24
C GLU A 607 -10.99 -23.23 -5.96
N LEU A 608 -10.46 -23.28 -4.74
CA LEU A 608 -9.56 -24.37 -4.33
C LEU A 608 -10.26 -25.72 -4.36
N ASP A 609 -11.55 -25.81 -4.00
CA ASP A 609 -12.32 -27.05 -4.14
C ASP A 609 -12.57 -27.41 -5.61
N ASN A 610 -12.88 -26.42 -6.46
CA ASN A 610 -13.02 -26.65 -7.90
C ASN A 610 -11.73 -27.22 -8.54
N ILE A 611 -10.56 -26.72 -8.12
CA ILE A 611 -9.26 -27.13 -8.67
C ILE A 611 -8.77 -28.42 -8.01
N TYR A 612 -8.82 -28.51 -6.68
CA TYR A 612 -8.18 -29.56 -5.88
C TYR A 612 -9.12 -30.58 -5.26
N GLY A 613 -10.43 -30.39 -5.32
CA GLY A 613 -11.42 -31.33 -4.80
C GLY A 613 -11.34 -32.69 -5.49
N GLY A 614 -11.23 -32.70 -6.83
CA GLY A 614 -11.04 -33.92 -7.61
C GLY A 614 -9.74 -34.66 -7.27
N TYR A 615 -8.64 -33.92 -7.06
CA TYR A 615 -7.36 -34.51 -6.62
C TYR A 615 -7.46 -35.08 -5.20
N THR A 616 -8.15 -34.37 -4.30
CA THR A 616 -8.37 -34.83 -2.91
C THR A 616 -9.09 -36.18 -2.89
N GLN A 617 -10.13 -36.35 -3.71
CA GLN A 617 -10.84 -37.62 -3.81
C GLN A 617 -9.96 -38.75 -4.35
N LYS A 618 -9.15 -38.49 -5.39
CA LYS A 618 -8.21 -39.48 -5.93
C LYS A 618 -7.15 -39.90 -4.91
N VAL A 619 -6.61 -38.96 -4.13
CA VAL A 619 -5.67 -39.27 -3.05
C VAL A 619 -6.33 -40.18 -2.01
N LEU A 620 -7.53 -39.83 -1.52
CA LEU A 620 -8.25 -40.65 -0.56
C LEU A 620 -8.56 -42.06 -1.09
N GLN A 621 -8.93 -42.17 -2.36
CA GLN A 621 -9.14 -43.46 -3.01
C GLN A 621 -7.83 -44.28 -3.09
N SER A 622 -6.72 -43.66 -3.46
CA SER A 622 -5.40 -44.32 -3.49
C SER A 622 -4.96 -44.83 -2.13
N LEU A 623 -5.24 -44.08 -1.05
CA LEU A 623 -4.95 -44.50 0.32
C LEU A 623 -5.80 -45.72 0.72
N LYS A 624 -7.11 -45.67 0.45
CA LYS A 624 -8.01 -46.79 0.73
C LYS A 624 -7.64 -48.06 -0.05
N SER A 625 -7.34 -47.92 -1.35
CA SER A 625 -6.89 -49.05 -2.18
C SER A 625 -5.61 -49.67 -1.64
N GLN A 626 -4.67 -48.86 -1.13
CA GLN A 626 -3.46 -49.37 -0.48
C GLN A 626 -3.79 -50.19 0.76
N GLU A 627 -4.65 -49.71 1.67
CA GLU A 627 -5.03 -50.45 2.87
C GLU A 627 -5.61 -51.83 2.54
N GLU A 628 -6.50 -51.89 1.56
CA GLU A 628 -7.11 -53.15 1.09
C GLU A 628 -6.08 -54.11 0.48
N ILE A 629 -5.16 -53.60 -0.35
CA ILE A 629 -4.13 -54.43 -0.99
C ILE A 629 -3.11 -54.91 0.04
N LEU A 630 -2.65 -54.06 0.97
CA LEU A 630 -1.72 -54.46 2.03
C LEU A 630 -2.32 -55.51 2.95
N GLY A 631 -3.60 -55.40 3.30
CA GLY A 631 -4.31 -56.43 4.08
C GLY A 631 -4.35 -57.78 3.37
N LYS A 632 -4.64 -57.78 2.05
CA LYS A 632 -4.60 -59.00 1.23
C LYS A 632 -3.18 -59.59 1.15
N ILE A 633 -2.16 -58.74 0.98
CA ILE A 633 -0.75 -59.17 0.94
C ILE A 633 -0.36 -59.82 2.27
N GLN A 634 -0.72 -59.24 3.41
CA GLN A 634 -0.42 -59.81 4.73
C GLN A 634 -1.04 -61.20 4.91
N ASN A 635 -2.32 -61.36 4.55
CA ASN A 635 -3.03 -62.64 4.65
C ASN A 635 -2.40 -63.71 3.73
N SER A 636 -2.19 -63.38 2.45
CA SER A 636 -1.57 -64.32 1.51
C SER A 636 -0.11 -64.62 1.85
N HIS A 637 0.62 -63.66 2.43
CA HIS A 637 1.99 -63.88 2.91
C HIS A 637 2.02 -64.81 4.13
N GLN A 638 1.02 -64.78 5.01
CA GLN A 638 0.92 -65.72 6.12
C GLN A 638 0.75 -67.15 5.61
N GLU A 639 -0.12 -67.37 4.61
CA GLU A 639 -0.27 -68.66 3.94
C GLU A 639 1.04 -69.11 3.26
N PHE A 640 1.69 -68.20 2.52
CA PHE A 640 3.00 -68.45 1.91
C PHE A 640 4.06 -68.87 2.94
N SER A 641 4.10 -68.17 4.08
CA SER A 641 5.07 -68.44 5.15
C SER A 641 4.84 -69.80 5.81
N THR A 642 3.59 -70.26 5.96
CA THR A 642 3.32 -71.61 6.50
C THR A 642 3.79 -72.74 5.57
N MET A 643 3.78 -72.50 4.27
CA MET A 643 4.24 -73.48 3.27
C MET A 643 5.77 -73.51 3.12
N ARG A 644 6.46 -72.49 3.61
CA ARG A 644 7.93 -72.39 3.57
C ARG A 644 8.52 -73.03 4.83
N GLN A 645 9.34 -74.08 4.67
CA GLN A 645 10.00 -74.74 5.80
C GLN A 645 11.05 -73.82 6.44
N SER A 646 10.93 -73.55 7.74
CA SER A 646 11.93 -72.75 8.47
C SER A 646 13.12 -73.62 8.86
N ASN A 647 14.31 -73.24 8.40
CA ASN A 647 15.59 -73.77 8.84
C ASN A 647 16.58 -72.60 9.08
N ALA A 648 17.66 -72.85 9.82
CA ALA A 648 18.58 -71.78 10.25
C ALA A 648 19.19 -71.01 9.07
N ASP A 649 19.56 -71.71 7.99
CA ASP A 649 20.19 -71.13 6.80
C ASP A 649 19.19 -70.27 5.99
N ALA A 650 17.94 -70.72 5.84
CA ALA A 650 16.87 -69.96 5.20
C ALA A 650 16.51 -68.69 5.96
N ASN A 651 16.54 -68.74 7.30
CA ASN A 651 16.27 -67.57 8.14
C ASN A 651 17.42 -66.54 8.02
N GLN A 652 18.68 -66.98 7.99
CA GLN A 652 19.84 -66.09 7.77
C GLN A 652 19.82 -65.45 6.38
N ARG A 653 19.51 -66.23 5.34
CA ARG A 653 19.33 -65.71 3.98
C ARG A 653 18.21 -64.68 3.90
N GLU A 654 17.05 -64.97 4.51
CA GLU A 654 15.93 -64.04 4.55
C GLU A 654 16.28 -62.74 5.27
N GLU A 655 16.94 -62.81 6.43
CA GLU A 655 17.37 -61.61 7.18
C GLU A 655 18.33 -60.75 6.35
N MET A 656 19.25 -61.39 5.61
CA MET A 656 20.18 -60.69 4.72
C MET A 656 19.44 -59.98 3.57
N LEU A 657 18.48 -60.65 2.92
CA LEU A 657 17.66 -60.05 1.86
C LEU A 657 16.82 -58.88 2.38
N LYS A 658 16.25 -58.98 3.60
CA LYS A 658 15.55 -57.87 4.25
C LYS A 658 16.47 -56.66 4.48
N LYS A 659 17.70 -56.91 4.97
CA LYS A 659 18.71 -55.84 5.17
C LYS A 659 19.09 -55.17 3.85
N LEU A 660 19.29 -55.94 2.78
CA LEU A 660 19.56 -55.41 1.44
C LEU A 660 18.39 -54.57 0.90
N ALA A 661 17.16 -55.05 1.04
CA ALA A 661 15.98 -54.29 0.63
C ALA A 661 15.86 -52.95 1.39
N ALA A 662 16.02 -52.99 2.72
CA ALA A 662 16.00 -51.79 3.58
C ALA A 662 17.15 -50.81 3.28
N ALA A 663 18.31 -51.34 2.88
CA ALA A 663 19.46 -50.53 2.49
C ALA A 663 19.21 -49.74 1.20
N HIS A 664 18.57 -50.35 0.20
CA HIS A 664 18.14 -49.64 -1.00
C HIS A 664 17.14 -48.53 -0.66
N ASP A 665 16.12 -48.83 0.14
CA ASP A 665 15.08 -47.85 0.45
C ASP A 665 15.68 -46.67 1.25
N SER A 666 16.62 -46.95 2.15
CA SER A 666 17.40 -45.92 2.83
C SER A 666 18.34 -45.16 1.88
N TYR A 667 18.93 -45.78 0.85
CA TYR A 667 19.73 -45.08 -0.15
C TYR A 667 18.91 -44.04 -0.91
N VAL A 668 17.73 -44.42 -1.40
CA VAL A 668 16.83 -43.53 -2.14
C VAL A 668 16.42 -42.35 -1.27
N GLU A 669 16.04 -42.62 -0.02
CA GLU A 669 15.64 -41.58 0.91
C GLU A 669 16.80 -40.65 1.28
N LEU A 670 17.98 -41.19 1.61
CA LEU A 670 19.18 -40.40 1.90
C LEU A 670 19.59 -39.54 0.70
N SER A 671 19.58 -40.08 -0.51
CA SER A 671 19.92 -39.36 -1.75
C SER A 671 18.97 -38.19 -1.98
N SER A 672 17.66 -38.39 -1.78
CA SER A 672 16.66 -37.33 -1.88
C SER A 672 16.87 -36.24 -0.82
N ASN A 673 16.97 -36.66 0.43
CA ASN A 673 17.14 -35.81 1.61
C ASN A 673 18.41 -34.94 1.56
N LEU A 674 19.52 -35.53 1.10
CA LEU A 674 20.78 -34.81 0.94
C LEU A 674 20.72 -33.79 -0.20
N LYS A 675 20.13 -34.15 -1.35
CA LYS A 675 19.94 -33.20 -2.46
C LYS A 675 19.05 -32.03 -2.05
N GLU A 676 18.00 -32.29 -1.28
CA GLU A 676 17.14 -31.26 -0.72
C GLU A 676 17.89 -30.36 0.27
N GLY A 677 18.69 -30.93 1.18
CA GLY A 677 19.56 -30.17 2.08
C GLY A 677 20.59 -29.30 1.33
N THR A 678 21.23 -29.84 0.29
CA THR A 678 22.13 -29.08 -0.59
C THR A 678 21.42 -27.91 -1.25
N LYS A 679 20.21 -28.14 -1.78
CA LYS A 679 19.39 -27.08 -2.38
C LYS A 679 19.05 -26.00 -1.36
N PHE A 680 18.57 -26.40 -0.17
CA PHE A 680 18.25 -25.50 0.93
C PHE A 680 19.42 -24.58 1.30
N TYR A 681 20.63 -25.13 1.49
CA TYR A 681 21.80 -24.32 1.85
C TYR A 681 22.23 -23.35 0.75
N ASN A 682 22.04 -23.70 -0.52
CA ASN A 682 22.34 -22.81 -1.64
C ASN A 682 21.33 -21.66 -1.72
N GLU A 683 20.04 -21.94 -1.57
CA GLU A 683 18.99 -20.90 -1.51
C GLU A 683 19.20 -19.99 -0.29
N LEU A 684 19.56 -20.55 0.87
CA LEU A 684 19.87 -19.78 2.07
C LEU A 684 21.09 -18.86 1.86
N THR A 685 22.08 -19.30 1.09
CA THR A 685 23.24 -18.45 0.74
C THR A 685 22.80 -17.20 -0.02
N GLU A 686 21.90 -17.32 -0.99
CA GLU A 686 21.40 -16.15 -1.72
C GLU A 686 20.65 -15.17 -0.80
N ILE A 687 19.86 -15.69 0.14
CA ILE A 687 19.15 -14.88 1.14
C ILE A 687 20.15 -14.15 2.04
N LEU A 688 21.15 -14.86 2.56
CA LEU A 688 22.15 -14.29 3.45
C LEU A 688 23.06 -13.27 2.75
N LEU A 689 23.39 -13.46 1.46
CA LEU A 689 24.11 -12.45 0.69
C LEU A 689 23.31 -11.15 0.53
N LYS A 690 21.99 -11.25 0.30
CA LYS A 690 21.12 -10.06 0.28
C LYS A 690 21.07 -9.36 1.64
N PHE A 691 21.01 -10.14 2.72
CA PHE A 691 21.07 -9.61 4.09
C PHE A 691 22.43 -8.93 4.38
N GLN A 692 23.53 -9.53 3.94
CA GLN A 692 24.88 -8.96 4.07
C GLN A 692 25.01 -7.63 3.34
N ASN A 693 24.48 -7.54 2.11
CA ASN A 693 24.46 -6.28 1.35
C ASN A 693 23.66 -5.20 2.10
N LYS A 694 22.47 -5.55 2.64
CA LYS A 694 21.65 -4.64 3.44
C LYS A 694 22.41 -4.11 4.68
N CYS A 695 23.14 -4.98 5.38
CA CYS A 695 23.98 -4.59 6.53
C CYS A 695 25.17 -3.71 6.11
N SER A 696 25.79 -4.03 4.98
CA SER A 696 26.92 -3.27 4.44
C SER A 696 26.51 -1.86 3.99
N ASP A 697 25.38 -1.75 3.27
CA ASP A 697 24.87 -0.47 2.76
C ASP A 697 24.49 0.49 3.90
N ILE A 698 23.80 -0.01 4.93
CA ILE A 698 23.42 0.84 6.07
C ILE A 698 24.66 1.28 6.86
N VAL A 699 25.65 0.40 7.06
CA VAL A 699 26.89 0.75 7.75
C VAL A 699 27.74 1.70 6.91
N PHE A 700 27.76 1.55 5.60
CA PHE A 700 28.42 2.48 4.69
C PHE A 700 27.81 3.89 4.82
N ALA A 701 26.48 4.01 4.72
CA ALA A 701 25.78 5.28 4.90
C ALA A 701 26.08 5.90 6.28
N ARG A 702 26.15 5.08 7.32
CA ARG A 702 26.48 5.51 8.69
C ARG A 702 27.93 5.95 8.87
N LYS A 703 28.87 5.32 8.16
CA LYS A 703 30.28 5.75 8.12
C LYS A 703 30.41 7.09 7.39
N THR A 704 29.68 7.30 6.30
CA THR A 704 29.65 8.59 5.59
C THR A 704 29.07 9.70 6.47
N GLU A 705 27.91 9.47 7.10
CA GLU A 705 27.31 10.41 8.05
C GLU A 705 28.27 10.73 9.22
N ARG A 706 28.93 9.71 9.76
CA ARG A 706 29.93 9.89 10.82
C ARG A 706 31.06 10.82 10.38
N ASP A 707 31.59 10.63 9.18
CA ASP A 707 32.72 11.42 8.67
C ASP A 707 32.31 12.89 8.44
N GLU A 708 31.08 13.13 8.00
CA GLU A 708 30.49 14.48 7.90
C GLU A 708 30.34 15.13 9.27
N LEU A 709 29.74 14.43 10.24
CA LEU A 709 29.58 14.93 11.61
C LEU A 709 30.91 15.23 12.29
N LEU A 710 31.93 14.39 12.08
CA LEU A 710 33.28 14.62 12.60
C LEU A 710 33.93 15.86 11.96
N LYS A 711 33.72 16.08 10.67
CA LYS A 711 34.23 17.27 9.97
C LYS A 711 33.58 18.55 10.48
N ASP A 712 32.26 18.53 10.67
CA ASP A 712 31.52 19.67 11.22
C ASP A 712 31.93 19.96 12.67
N LEU A 713 32.16 18.90 13.46
CA LEU A 713 32.63 19.04 14.82
C LEU A 713 34.05 19.61 14.90
N GLN A 714 34.95 19.16 14.02
CA GLN A 714 36.31 19.71 13.92
C GLN A 714 36.28 21.19 13.53
N GLN A 715 35.42 21.58 12.59
CA GLN A 715 35.23 22.99 12.23
C GLN A 715 34.67 23.82 13.38
N SER A 716 33.69 23.28 14.11
CA SER A 716 33.09 23.93 15.28
C SER A 716 34.12 24.13 16.41
N ILE A 717 34.95 23.11 16.69
CA ILE A 717 36.02 23.20 17.69
C ILE A 717 37.11 24.18 17.26
N ALA A 718 37.50 24.18 15.98
CA ALA A 718 38.51 25.11 15.45
C ALA A 718 38.05 26.58 15.45
N GLN A 719 36.74 26.84 15.44
CA GLN A 719 36.16 28.19 15.51
C GLN A 719 35.92 28.69 16.94
N GLN A 720 36.23 27.91 17.98
CA GLN A 720 36.16 28.39 19.37
C GLN A 720 37.46 29.16 19.74
N PRO A 721 37.36 30.44 20.17
CA PRO A 721 38.54 31.20 20.59
C PRO A 721 39.14 30.63 21.87
N SER A 722 40.40 30.22 21.81
CA SER A 722 41.16 29.72 22.96
C SER A 722 41.86 30.87 23.70
N ALA A 723 41.27 31.38 24.79
CA ALA A 723 41.97 31.83 26.00
C ALA A 723 41.01 32.44 27.05
N PRO A 724 41.25 32.26 28.36
CA PRO A 724 40.53 32.98 29.42
C PRO A 724 40.99 34.44 29.51
N SER A 725 40.04 35.37 29.52
CA SER A 725 40.27 36.81 29.73
C SER A 725 40.69 37.10 31.17
N PHE A 726 41.90 37.64 31.37
CA PHE A 726 42.28 38.32 32.62
C PHE A 726 41.61 39.71 32.66
N PRO A 727 41.13 40.20 33.83
CA PRO A 727 40.49 41.50 33.93
C PRO A 727 41.50 42.64 33.81
N ALA A 728 41.15 43.66 33.03
CA ALA A 728 41.96 44.85 32.77
C ALA A 728 42.00 45.82 33.97
N VAL A 729 43.17 46.44 34.18
CA VAL A 729 43.37 47.59 35.08
C VAL A 729 43.30 48.88 34.24
N PRO A 730 42.55 49.94 34.62
CA PRO A 730 42.33 51.12 33.80
C PRO A 730 43.11 52.37 34.26
N ALA A 731 43.57 53.19 33.30
CA ALA A 731 43.82 54.66 33.37
C ALA A 731 44.68 55.07 32.15
N TYR A 732 44.72 56.28 31.58
CA TYR A 732 43.94 57.53 31.55
C TYR A 732 44.77 58.48 30.64
N GLN A 733 44.13 59.35 29.82
CA GLN A 733 44.73 60.47 29.03
C GLN A 733 45.79 60.09 27.95
N SER A 734 45.94 60.74 26.80
CA SER A 734 45.61 62.08 26.31
C SER A 734 45.72 62.12 24.77
N THR A 735 45.06 63.11 24.16
CA THR A 735 45.03 63.51 22.73
C THR A 735 46.37 64.15 22.25
N PRO A 736 46.46 64.73 21.02
CA PRO A 736 46.78 64.09 19.75
C PRO A 736 48.03 64.73 19.05
N SER A 737 48.32 64.27 17.82
CA SER A 737 48.94 65.00 16.68
C SER A 737 50.44 64.80 16.33
N SER A 738 50.63 64.69 15.01
CA SER A 738 51.74 65.20 14.16
C SER A 738 52.92 64.28 13.74
N THR A 739 52.86 63.91 12.45
CA THR A 739 53.90 63.97 11.39
C THR A 739 55.30 63.31 11.54
N ALA A 740 55.51 62.36 10.61
CA ALA A 740 56.57 62.34 9.58
C ALA A 740 57.99 61.81 9.89
N THR A 741 58.30 60.68 9.22
CA THR A 741 59.55 60.34 8.47
C THR A 741 60.84 60.01 9.28
N PRO A 742 61.88 59.39 8.68
CA PRO A 742 62.04 57.93 8.70
C PRO A 742 63.44 57.43 9.12
N ALA A 743 63.56 56.10 9.26
CA ALA A 743 64.74 55.27 9.01
C ALA A 743 65.96 55.24 9.98
N THR A 744 66.46 54.00 10.12
CA THR A 744 67.78 53.51 10.59
C THR A 744 68.12 53.67 12.08
N ALA A 745 68.00 52.65 12.94
CA ALA A 745 68.76 51.38 13.08
C ALA A 745 69.87 51.46 14.14
N THR A 746 69.79 50.55 15.15
CA THR A 746 70.87 49.69 15.73
C THR A 746 70.89 49.58 17.27
N SER A 747 71.33 48.38 17.72
CA SER A 747 71.72 47.90 19.07
C SER A 747 70.58 47.34 19.97
N SER A 748 70.35 46.01 20.05
CA SER A 748 71.09 44.89 20.73
C SER A 748 70.64 44.70 22.20
N VAL A 749 69.71 43.75 22.50
CA VAL A 749 69.93 42.32 22.93
C VAL A 749 70.47 42.22 24.38
N PRO A 750 69.85 41.44 25.29
CA PRO A 750 70.12 39.98 25.38
C PRO A 750 68.91 39.04 25.62
N THR A 751 68.94 37.91 24.91
CA THR A 751 68.20 36.65 25.12
C THR A 751 68.80 35.84 26.29
N PRO A 752 68.07 34.88 26.89
CA PRO A 752 68.16 33.44 26.49
C PRO A 752 66.79 32.70 26.61
N ALA A 753 66.45 31.54 26.03
CA ALA A 753 67.05 30.50 25.17
C ALA A 753 65.88 29.67 24.53
N PRO A 754 66.14 28.84 23.49
CA PRO A 754 65.12 28.31 22.57
C PRO A 754 64.71 26.85 22.84
N ARG A 755 63.51 26.45 22.38
CA ARG A 755 63.16 25.03 22.15
C ARG A 755 62.95 24.74 20.68
N THR A 756 63.55 23.64 20.28
CA THR A 756 63.88 23.12 18.96
C THR A 756 62.68 22.77 18.08
N VAL A 757 62.78 23.18 16.82
CA VAL A 757 62.02 22.67 15.69
C VAL A 757 62.70 21.39 15.19
N PHE A 758 61.94 20.30 15.05
CA PHE A 758 62.32 19.21 14.15
C PHE A 758 61.36 19.22 12.96
N VAL A 759 61.95 19.45 11.79
CA VAL A 759 61.34 19.27 10.48
C VAL A 759 61.34 17.77 10.18
N GLN A 760 60.17 17.19 9.89
CA GLN A 760 60.08 15.93 9.16
C GLN A 760 59.15 16.09 7.95
N SER A 761 59.76 15.87 6.80
CA SER A 761 59.23 15.84 5.44
C SER A 761 58.12 14.81 5.26
N LYS A 762 56.96 15.24 4.72
CA LYS A 762 55.97 14.33 4.13
C LYS A 762 56.31 14.07 2.65
N PRO A 763 56.33 12.79 2.19
CA PRO A 763 56.47 12.46 0.78
C PRO A 763 55.23 12.88 -0.02
N GLN A 764 55.45 13.46 -1.20
CA GLN A 764 54.45 13.79 -2.19
C GLN A 764 54.10 12.53 -3.01
N PRO A 765 52.81 12.19 -3.21
CA PRO A 765 52.44 11.09 -4.10
C PRO A 765 52.73 11.47 -5.57
N PRO A 766 53.17 10.52 -6.41
CA PRO A 766 53.56 10.79 -7.80
C PRO A 766 52.36 11.19 -8.68
N ALA A 767 52.64 12.02 -9.70
CA ALA A 767 51.67 12.46 -10.69
C ALA A 767 51.15 11.28 -11.53
N ARG A 768 49.83 11.24 -11.75
CA ARG A 768 49.16 10.25 -12.61
C ARG A 768 49.48 10.53 -14.09
N PRO A 769 49.83 9.52 -14.90
CA PRO A 769 50.04 9.69 -16.34
C PRO A 769 48.71 9.96 -17.09
N PRO A 770 48.75 10.64 -18.25
CA PRO A 770 47.57 10.91 -19.07
C PRO A 770 47.00 9.64 -19.71
N PRO A 771 45.67 9.59 -19.99
CA PRO A 771 45.02 8.43 -20.59
C PRO A 771 45.47 8.21 -22.06
N PRO A 772 45.49 6.95 -22.56
CA PRO A 772 45.86 6.63 -23.94
C PRO A 772 44.82 7.15 -24.95
N ALA A 773 45.31 7.75 -26.05
CA ALA A 773 44.51 8.10 -27.20
C ALA A 773 44.18 6.84 -28.02
N ILE A 774 42.90 6.48 -28.11
CA ILE A 774 42.40 5.50 -29.07
C ILE A 774 41.84 6.26 -30.26
N GLN A 775 42.47 6.07 -31.42
CA GLN A 775 42.04 6.57 -32.71
C GLN A 775 40.77 5.82 -33.15
N ALA A 776 39.67 6.53 -33.35
CA ALA A 776 38.52 6.02 -34.09
C ALA A 776 38.71 6.36 -35.58
N GLN A 777 38.89 5.32 -36.39
CA GLN A 777 38.90 5.41 -37.86
C GLN A 777 37.50 5.75 -38.38
N ALA A 778 37.46 6.72 -39.29
CA ALA A 778 36.29 7.09 -40.06
C ALA A 778 35.94 6.04 -41.12
N ALA A 779 34.65 5.78 -41.31
CA ALA A 779 34.10 5.23 -42.53
C ALA A 779 33.03 6.19 -43.07
N ASN A 780 33.23 6.62 -44.31
CA ASN A 780 32.37 7.49 -45.11
C ASN A 780 31.00 6.83 -45.39
N THR A 781 29.93 7.64 -45.44
CA THR A 781 29.06 7.70 -46.64
C THR A 781 28.18 8.97 -46.64
N SER A 782 28.18 9.58 -47.83
CA SER A 782 27.38 10.63 -48.47
C SER A 782 25.99 11.06 -47.94
N THR A 783 25.80 12.39 -47.98
CA THR A 783 24.55 13.20 -48.02
C THR A 783 23.64 12.91 -49.24
N PRO A 784 22.36 13.39 -49.29
CA PRO A 784 22.04 14.76 -49.78
C PRO A 784 20.95 15.54 -48.95
N PRO A 785 20.70 16.84 -49.24
CA PRO A 785 20.36 17.88 -48.25
C PRO A 785 18.96 18.52 -48.42
N ALA A 786 18.52 19.37 -47.47
CA ALA A 786 17.90 20.69 -47.75
C ALA A 786 17.58 21.57 -46.50
N SER A 787 18.13 22.80 -46.52
CA SER A 787 17.65 24.15 -46.08
C SER A 787 16.90 24.37 -44.75
N GLY A 788 17.13 25.44 -43.95
CA GLY A 788 18.01 26.60 -44.10
C GLY A 788 17.82 27.66 -42.98
N ALA A 789 18.79 28.61 -42.96
CA ALA A 789 18.80 29.99 -42.43
C ALA A 789 18.68 30.32 -40.91
N GLY A 790 19.70 31.04 -40.39
CA GLY A 790 19.83 31.62 -39.03
C GLY A 790 19.13 32.99 -38.85
N PRO A 791 19.66 34.00 -38.11
CA PRO A 791 20.77 34.06 -37.13
C PRO A 791 20.44 34.77 -35.77
N ILE A 792 21.45 34.82 -34.87
CA ILE A 792 21.62 35.47 -33.54
C ILE A 792 21.81 37.02 -33.65
N PRO A 793 22.16 37.90 -32.64
CA PRO A 793 22.17 37.95 -31.14
C PRO A 793 21.72 39.37 -30.59
N PRO A 794 22.21 40.04 -29.49
CA PRO A 794 23.01 39.68 -28.29
C PRO A 794 22.63 40.33 -26.90
N ALA A 795 23.29 39.82 -25.84
CA ALA A 795 23.88 40.48 -24.64
C ALA A 795 23.05 41.18 -23.52
N THR A 796 23.29 40.80 -22.25
CA THR A 796 24.13 41.52 -21.24
C THR A 796 23.90 41.04 -19.79
N GLN A 797 25.00 40.84 -19.03
CA GLN A 797 25.12 40.81 -17.55
C GLN A 797 25.19 42.27 -17.02
N PRO A 798 25.18 42.67 -15.70
CA PRO A 798 25.79 41.98 -14.54
C PRO A 798 25.22 42.28 -13.09
N VAL A 799 25.92 41.76 -12.04
CA VAL A 799 26.16 42.33 -10.66
C VAL A 799 25.30 41.89 -9.43
N SER A 800 25.91 41.01 -8.60
CA SER A 800 26.18 40.95 -7.12
C SER A 800 25.33 41.61 -5.99
N THR A 801 24.84 40.75 -5.05
CA THR A 801 24.95 40.67 -3.53
C THR A 801 24.66 41.87 -2.58
N PRO A 802 24.50 41.72 -1.23
CA PRO A 802 24.05 40.59 -0.35
C PRO A 802 23.11 40.96 0.84
N GLY A 803 22.53 39.94 1.51
CA GLY A 803 22.49 39.84 2.99
C GLY A 803 21.18 40.12 3.76
N ALA A 804 20.65 39.08 4.43
CA ALA A 804 20.07 39.14 5.80
C ALA A 804 19.70 37.74 6.30
N THR A 805 20.22 37.35 7.47
CA THR A 805 19.85 36.16 8.27
C THR A 805 18.54 36.41 9.05
N PRO A 806 17.81 35.34 9.44
CA PRO A 806 17.66 35.11 10.88
C PRO A 806 17.66 33.62 11.33
N SER A 807 17.86 33.47 12.64
CA SER A 807 18.12 32.29 13.47
C SER A 807 17.15 31.09 13.37
N PRO A 808 17.59 29.88 13.74
CA PRO A 808 16.74 28.69 13.79
C PRO A 808 15.89 28.64 15.07
N ALA A 809 14.56 28.55 14.89
CA ALA A 809 13.60 28.25 15.95
C ALA A 809 13.48 26.73 16.17
N GLN A 810 13.39 26.34 17.44
CA GLN A 810 13.23 24.97 17.91
C GLN A 810 11.98 24.28 17.32
N GLY A 811 12.17 23.06 16.79
CA GLY A 811 11.08 22.17 16.38
C GLY A 811 10.45 21.41 17.57
N PRO A 812 9.17 20.99 17.47
CA PRO A 812 8.48 20.24 18.51
C PRO A 812 8.88 18.75 18.56
N PRO A 813 8.59 18.02 19.66
CA PRO A 813 9.12 16.68 19.92
C PRO A 813 8.42 15.59 19.07
N TYR A 814 9.21 14.57 18.68
CA TYR A 814 8.73 13.38 17.97
C TYR A 814 7.95 12.42 18.89
N PRO A 815 6.83 11.83 18.43
CA PRO A 815 6.16 10.75 19.14
C PRO A 815 6.84 9.39 18.89
N THR A 816 6.98 8.63 19.97
CA THR A 816 7.50 7.26 20.06
C THR A 816 6.58 6.28 19.31
N TYR A 817 7.14 5.49 18.38
CA TYR A 817 6.41 4.45 17.65
C TYR A 817 6.49 3.11 18.40
N GLN A 818 5.34 2.54 18.77
CA GLN A 818 5.23 1.14 19.18
C GLN A 818 5.27 0.24 17.93
N GLY A 819 6.14 -0.75 17.93
CA GLY A 819 6.36 -1.66 16.80
C GLY A 819 5.34 -2.79 16.72
N TYR A 820 5.03 -3.22 15.48
CA TYR A 820 4.49 -4.55 15.14
C TYR A 820 5.11 -5.01 13.80
N PRO A 821 5.17 -6.34 13.53
CA PRO A 821 6.20 -6.99 12.74
C PRO A 821 5.84 -7.06 11.26
N GLY A 822 6.74 -6.54 10.42
CA GLY A 822 6.77 -6.87 8.99
C GLY A 822 7.50 -8.19 8.80
N CYS A 823 6.77 -9.30 8.75
CA CYS A 823 7.32 -10.59 8.35
C CYS A 823 7.19 -10.72 6.83
N TYR A 824 8.30 -10.67 6.10
CA TYR A 824 8.33 -11.36 4.81
C TYR A 824 8.19 -12.86 5.10
N PRO A 825 7.38 -13.62 4.35
CA PRO A 825 7.44 -15.06 4.44
C PRO A 825 8.82 -15.50 3.96
N MET A 826 9.67 -15.88 4.92
CA MET A 826 10.79 -16.77 4.64
C MET A 826 10.24 -17.98 3.88
N PRO A 827 11.01 -18.59 2.94
CA PRO A 827 10.58 -19.85 2.33
C PRO A 827 10.15 -20.75 3.48
N VAL A 828 8.90 -21.21 3.43
CA VAL A 828 8.35 -22.17 4.38
C VAL A 828 9.38 -23.29 4.40
N ALA A 829 10.16 -23.36 5.48
CA ALA A 829 11.18 -24.37 5.63
C ALA A 829 10.40 -25.68 5.73
N TYR A 830 10.21 -26.32 4.57
CA TYR A 830 9.85 -27.71 4.49
C TYR A 830 10.91 -28.43 5.32
N ASN A 831 10.49 -28.93 6.49
CA ASN A 831 11.32 -29.79 7.30
C ASN A 831 11.24 -31.17 6.66
N PRO A 832 12.29 -31.66 5.99
CA PRO A 832 12.25 -32.98 5.35
C PRO A 832 12.13 -34.11 6.37
N TYR A 833 12.28 -33.81 7.67
CA TYR A 833 12.43 -34.79 8.75
C TYR A 833 11.34 -34.71 9.84
N ALA A 834 10.19 -34.08 9.57
CA ALA A 834 9.12 -33.95 10.58
C ALA A 834 8.28 -35.23 10.80
N TYR A 835 8.51 -36.30 10.05
CA TYR A 835 7.82 -37.58 10.24
C TYR A 835 8.60 -38.48 11.20
N GLY A 836 8.32 -38.40 12.50
CA GLY A 836 8.94 -39.34 13.44
C GLY A 836 8.64 -39.23 14.93
N GLN A 837 7.91 -38.22 15.41
CA GLN A 837 7.50 -38.19 16.81
C GLN A 837 6.12 -37.57 16.97
N TYR A 838 5.12 -38.38 17.33
CA TYR A 838 4.22 -38.05 18.44
C TYR A 838 3.47 -39.29 18.96
N ASN A 839 3.32 -39.29 20.28
CA ASN A 839 2.67 -40.27 21.15
C ASN A 839 1.31 -40.78 20.67
N MET A 840 1.06 -42.07 20.93
CA MET A 840 -0.23 -42.75 20.86
C MET A 840 -1.34 -41.99 21.62
N PRO A 841 -2.53 -41.76 21.03
CA PRO A 841 -3.67 -41.24 21.74
C PRO A 841 -4.42 -42.36 22.48
N TYR A 842 -4.67 -42.14 23.76
CA TYR A 842 -5.56 -42.93 24.60
C TYR A 842 -7.00 -42.90 24.05
N MET A 843 -7.68 -44.05 24.11
CA MET A 843 -9.09 -44.20 23.76
C MET A 843 -10.01 -43.31 24.61
N TYR A 844 -10.94 -42.65 23.94
CA TYR A 844 -12.06 -41.93 24.55
C TYR A 844 -13.14 -42.92 25.01
N GLN A 845 -13.57 -42.80 26.27
CA GLN A 845 -14.76 -43.46 26.82
C GLN A 845 -15.85 -42.40 27.10
N ALA A 846 -17.10 -42.75 26.84
CA ALA A 846 -18.27 -41.85 26.84
C ALA A 846 -18.77 -41.43 28.24
N PRO A 847 -19.57 -40.35 28.38
CA PRO A 847 -19.75 -39.60 29.63
C PRO A 847 -20.94 -40.08 30.48
N GLY A 848 -20.78 -40.06 31.81
CA GLY A 848 -21.86 -40.35 32.77
C GLY A 848 -21.65 -39.70 34.14
N GLN A 849 -22.54 -38.74 34.45
CA GLN A 849 -23.02 -38.25 35.75
C GLN A 849 -22.07 -38.02 36.94
N ALA A 850 -22.12 -36.80 37.47
CA ALA A 850 -21.61 -36.42 38.79
C ALA A 850 -22.73 -36.50 39.87
N PRO A 851 -22.35 -36.80 41.13
CA PRO A 851 -22.89 -36.05 42.26
C PRO A 851 -21.82 -35.62 43.29
N TYR A 852 -21.99 -34.39 43.79
CA TYR A 852 -21.39 -33.75 44.99
C TYR A 852 -21.89 -34.39 46.32
N PRO A 853 -21.62 -33.90 47.58
CA PRO A 853 -20.66 -32.92 48.17
C PRO A 853 -20.05 -33.28 49.57
N ASN A 854 -19.07 -32.49 50.08
CA ASN A 854 -19.00 -31.85 51.44
C ASN A 854 -17.54 -31.38 51.74
N VAL A 855 -17.18 -30.11 51.98
CA VAL A 855 -17.53 -29.06 52.98
C VAL A 855 -16.78 -29.19 54.33
N GLN A 856 -15.93 -28.18 54.63
CA GLN A 856 -15.82 -27.56 55.95
C GLN A 856 -15.38 -26.09 55.84
N GLN A 857 -16.19 -25.20 56.43
CA GLN A 857 -15.94 -23.77 56.71
C GLN A 857 -15.71 -23.58 58.22
N PRO A 858 -15.20 -22.41 58.67
CA PRO A 858 -16.12 -21.47 59.36
C PRO A 858 -15.91 -19.95 59.10
N GLN A 859 -17.05 -19.27 58.87
CA GLN A 859 -17.58 -17.99 59.42
C GLN A 859 -16.82 -16.63 59.39
N GLN A 860 -17.31 -15.69 58.53
CA GLN A 860 -17.99 -14.34 58.72
C GLN A 860 -17.60 -13.38 59.88
N PRO A 861 -17.92 -12.04 59.88
CA PRO A 861 -18.91 -11.23 59.10
C PRO A 861 -18.42 -9.83 58.58
N GLY A 862 -19.09 -8.93 57.82
CA GLY A 862 -20.43 -8.80 57.21
C GLY A 862 -20.68 -7.38 56.59
N TYR A 863 -21.67 -7.28 55.66
CA TYR A 863 -22.55 -6.14 55.23
C TYR A 863 -22.00 -4.87 54.50
N PRO A 864 -22.84 -4.08 53.74
CA PRO A 864 -23.72 -4.42 52.60
C PRO A 864 -23.74 -3.39 51.42
N TYR A 865 -24.37 -3.78 50.30
CA TYR A 865 -24.73 -2.97 49.10
C TYR A 865 -25.87 -1.95 49.34
N PRO A 866 -26.13 -1.05 48.36
CA PRO A 866 -27.42 -1.15 47.68
C PRO A 866 -27.39 -0.97 46.15
N GLN A 867 -28.35 -1.63 45.49
CA GLN A 867 -28.73 -1.52 44.09
C GLN A 867 -29.62 -0.30 43.79
N GLN A 868 -29.69 0.08 42.50
CA GLN A 868 -30.75 0.91 41.90
C GLN A 868 -31.24 0.29 40.57
N PRO A 869 -32.48 0.58 40.13
CA PRO A 869 -33.33 -0.38 39.41
C PRO A 869 -33.59 -0.08 37.91
N TYR A 870 -34.16 -1.09 37.27
CA TYR A 870 -34.61 -1.25 35.87
C TYR A 870 -35.94 -0.53 35.56
N TYR A 871 -36.14 -0.03 34.32
CA TYR A 871 -37.42 0.06 33.55
C TYR A 871 -37.11 0.51 32.08
N PRO A 872 -38.03 0.37 31.08
CA PRO A 872 -37.77 -0.30 29.80
C PRO A 872 -38.11 0.55 28.56
N GLN A 873 -38.03 -0.10 27.39
CA GLN A 873 -38.31 0.36 26.03
C GLN A 873 -39.51 1.31 25.81
N GLN A 874 -39.27 2.31 24.95
CA GLN A 874 -40.02 2.56 23.71
C GLN A 874 -39.03 2.67 22.55
#